data_AF-A0ABD3Q1R6-F1
#
_entry.id   AF-A0ABD3Q1R6-F1
#
_cell.length_a   1.000
_cell.length_b   1.000
_cell.length_c   1.000
_cell.angle_alpha   90.00
_cell.angle_beta   90.00
_cell.angle_gamma   90.00
#
_symmetry.space_group_name_H-M   'P 1'
#
loop_
_entity.id
_entity.type
_entity.pdbx_description
1 polymer ?
#
loop_
_entity_poly.entity_id
_entity_poly.type
_entity_poly.pdbx_seq_one_letter_code
_entity_poly.pdbx_strand_id
1 'polypeptide(L)'
;MMKEAIQALYPPRLTASRRRVRRLGSSISSSNESFHENSLPQFRGFDANVTAPNNPPLSTSYSTSSNRKSKDRFSELLLEHGERDLHQDWAVCASSTHTSSGNSVCVGISCSSHMKQIEGRLRLCSQSIVFEPHQTSRGIIRAPFRHMTYLGGGGNKNGNSTDMTVAVVRCERHVIMKSNNAIGPFDCIHTPVEFSFRFVHSSPSKFLSLARKLFDVEASNKKASVSFAASVAFEASAPPIIQLPSNNYSRDAVVEEIMRPAMNRPFDTTNFLHVSEHSLTPNLRCSIKALLLEHKGCALLTEFGLYFQPVVASEMMDAGSGAEGRVGVNGKFRVWAFDDMRAIARRYDGMKDRALEIYSKNQHSILLTFESTLVRERVIRILSQQISAKKPVPLPCFTDRSFVESALELWQADELDNFEYLLCLNAAAGRSYHDLSRYPVFPWVLAYYGGLDEDDDLDDSSPEELDFADPSIFRDLSLPIGALNDSRFEEFRKRYEGMVQQQKSHASQYNQDAPFMYGTHYSAPGYVLYYLLRVLPEHMLCLQNGKFDVPDRLFHCIDATYKSILSNPADVKELIPEFYDPDCFDFLINSMGLQLGTLQTGQRVNDVLLPSWAKSAKSFLRQNRAALESDYCTKHLPKWIDLIFGVTSRGPGAKAAKNLFHPMSYMGPEEVEAIQSPEGRLHAELQSTEFGIVPWGESDSLLTRDRLRDSYGLEGTLSASSANTARIFSGISADTFVQNEKTNFVRNYSLG
;
A
#
# COMPACT_ATOMS: atom_id res chain seq x y z
N MET A 1 7.84 -7.12 -28.48
CA MET A 1 6.57 -6.80 -27.78
C MET A 1 6.53 -7.45 -26.40
N MET A 2 6.63 -8.78 -26.29
CA MET A 2 6.62 -9.47 -24.99
C MET A 2 7.68 -8.93 -24.01
N LYS A 3 8.95 -8.79 -24.44
CA LYS A 3 10.02 -8.19 -23.60
C LYS A 3 9.69 -6.76 -23.13
N GLU A 4 9.14 -5.92 -24.00
CA GLU A 4 8.70 -4.56 -23.60
C GLU A 4 7.53 -4.59 -22.61
N ALA A 5 6.65 -5.58 -22.72
CA ALA A 5 5.57 -5.78 -21.77
C ALA A 5 6.12 -6.23 -20.40
N ILE A 6 7.06 -7.19 -20.39
CA ILE A 6 7.72 -7.67 -19.16
C ILE A 6 8.47 -6.54 -18.47
N GLN A 7 9.17 -5.69 -19.21
CA GLN A 7 9.81 -4.49 -18.65
C GLN A 7 8.83 -3.54 -17.95
N ALA A 8 7.55 -3.53 -18.34
CA ALA A 8 6.53 -2.71 -17.70
C ALA A 8 6.03 -3.30 -16.36
N LEU A 9 6.31 -4.58 -16.07
CA LEU A 9 5.88 -5.25 -14.83
C LEU A 9 6.53 -4.68 -13.58
N TYR A 10 7.76 -4.20 -13.68
CA TYR A 10 8.51 -3.68 -12.54
C TYR A 10 8.50 -2.14 -12.52
N PRO A 11 8.11 -1.52 -11.41
CA PRO A 11 8.08 -0.08 -11.33
C PRO A 11 9.46 0.56 -11.15
N PRO A 12 9.82 1.59 -11.93
CA PRO A 12 10.78 2.58 -11.51
C PRO A 12 10.57 3.11 -10.09
N ARG A 13 11.64 2.88 -9.32
CA ARG A 13 11.99 3.39 -8.00
C ARG A 13 10.87 4.13 -7.27
N LEU A 14 10.39 3.51 -6.19
CA LEU A 14 9.79 4.20 -5.06
C LEU A 14 10.87 5.07 -4.37
N THR A 15 11.26 6.19 -4.98
CA THR A 15 12.22 7.10 -4.35
C THR A 15 11.55 7.82 -3.19
N ALA A 16 12.22 7.85 -2.04
CA ALA A 16 11.89 8.83 -1.02
C ALA A 16 12.02 10.22 -1.66
N SER A 17 10.91 10.95 -1.78
CA SER A 17 10.90 12.30 -2.34
C SER A 17 12.03 13.11 -1.71
N ARG A 18 13.09 13.39 -2.46
CA ARG A 18 14.21 14.24 -2.03
C ARG A 18 13.67 15.65 -1.80
N ARG A 19 13.10 15.92 -0.62
CA ARG A 19 12.95 17.29 -0.12
C ARG A 19 14.39 17.79 0.04
N ARG A 20 14.85 18.57 -0.94
CA ARG A 20 16.05 19.41 -0.81
C ARG A 20 15.80 20.36 0.37
N VAL A 21 16.13 19.92 1.59
CA VAL A 21 16.43 20.85 2.67
C VAL A 21 17.71 21.54 2.23
N ARG A 22 17.57 22.75 1.68
CA ARG A 22 18.70 23.66 1.55
C ARG A 22 19.21 23.88 2.97
N ARG A 23 20.26 23.15 3.37
CA ARG A 23 21.16 23.64 4.41
C ARG A 23 21.64 25.00 3.90
N LEU A 24 21.30 26.06 4.64
CA LEU A 24 21.97 27.34 4.52
C LEU A 24 23.45 27.06 4.82
N GLY A 25 24.25 26.88 3.77
CA GLY A 25 25.68 26.71 3.89
C GLY A 25 26.29 28.06 4.24
N SER A 26 26.83 28.19 5.43
CA SER A 26 27.97 29.07 5.66
C SER A 26 29.21 28.35 5.12
N SER A 27 29.66 28.78 3.95
CA SER A 27 30.95 28.41 3.37
C SER A 27 32.07 28.90 4.29
N ILE A 28 32.84 27.99 4.88
CA ILE A 28 34.20 28.29 5.33
C ILE A 28 35.10 27.17 4.79
N SER A 29 36.03 27.60 3.94
CA SER A 29 37.10 26.85 3.31
C SER A 29 38.05 26.24 4.35
N SER A 30 38.42 24.99 4.14
CA SER A 30 39.50 24.30 4.85
C SER A 30 40.88 24.85 4.44
N SER A 31 41.65 25.30 5.40
CA SER A 31 43.11 25.32 5.33
C SER A 31 43.67 24.93 6.70
N ASN A 32 44.59 23.96 6.65
CA ASN A 32 45.35 23.35 7.73
C ASN A 32 45.88 24.37 8.75
N GLU A 33 45.84 24.03 10.04
CA GLU A 33 47.03 23.94 10.91
C GLU A 33 46.67 23.47 12.33
N SER A 34 47.65 22.80 12.93
CA SER A 34 47.70 22.14 14.23
C SER A 34 47.72 23.08 15.45
N PHE A 35 47.37 22.50 16.61
CA PHE A 35 47.80 22.82 18.00
C PHE A 35 46.81 23.46 19.00
N HIS A 36 46.75 22.75 20.13
CA HIS A 36 46.60 23.13 21.55
C HIS A 36 45.36 23.84 22.13
N GLU A 37 44.91 23.20 23.22
CA GLU A 37 44.19 23.72 24.39
C GLU A 37 44.53 25.19 24.75
N ASN A 38 43.51 26.01 24.98
CA ASN A 38 43.17 26.54 26.32
C ASN A 38 42.13 27.67 26.28
N SER A 39 41.30 27.68 27.32
CA SER A 39 40.72 28.85 28.02
C SER A 39 39.82 29.86 27.28
N LEU A 40 38.57 29.95 27.76
CA LEU A 40 37.74 31.16 27.80
C LEU A 40 38.53 32.38 28.33
N PRO A 41 38.25 33.61 27.86
CA PRO A 41 37.32 34.46 28.63
C PRO A 41 36.47 35.47 27.82
N GLN A 42 35.23 35.64 28.32
CA GLN A 42 34.51 36.89 28.63
C GLN A 42 34.90 38.28 28.05
N PHE A 43 33.83 39.01 27.69
CA PHE A 43 33.46 40.42 27.99
C PHE A 43 33.49 41.52 26.90
N ARG A 44 32.33 42.22 26.85
CA ARG A 44 32.08 43.68 26.67
C ARG A 44 32.28 44.32 25.28
N GLY A 45 31.14 44.76 24.71
CA GLY A 45 30.69 46.14 24.89
C GLY A 45 30.89 47.14 23.72
N PHE A 46 29.82 47.90 23.50
CA PHE A 46 29.71 49.27 22.93
C PHE A 46 29.27 49.49 21.47
N ASP A 47 28.05 50.06 21.44
CA ASP A 47 27.44 51.06 20.55
C ASP A 47 28.35 51.93 19.67
N ALA A 48 27.90 52.24 18.45
CA ALA A 48 27.25 53.54 18.13
C ALA A 48 27.19 53.85 16.61
N ASN A 49 25.98 54.18 16.16
CA ASN A 49 25.58 55.18 15.15
C ASN A 49 26.58 55.68 14.09
N VAL A 50 26.22 55.51 12.80
CA VAL A 50 26.38 56.55 11.79
C VAL A 50 25.17 56.56 10.83
N THR A 51 24.65 57.76 10.64
CA THR A 51 23.49 58.22 9.88
C THR A 51 23.64 58.20 8.35
N ALA A 52 22.50 58.01 7.68
CA ALA A 52 22.28 58.11 6.23
C ALA A 52 22.27 59.55 5.68
N PRO A 53 22.30 59.71 4.34
CA PRO A 53 21.69 60.85 3.65
C PRO A 53 20.50 60.46 2.75
N ASN A 54 19.61 61.44 2.54
CA ASN A 54 18.24 61.38 2.02
C ASN A 54 18.06 61.67 0.50
N ASN A 55 17.03 61.01 -0.08
CA ASN A 55 16.04 61.46 -1.10
C ASN A 55 16.47 61.72 -2.58
N PRO A 56 15.55 61.72 -3.61
CA PRO A 56 14.07 61.68 -3.60
C PRO A 56 13.42 60.63 -4.59
N PRO A 57 12.07 60.57 -4.74
CA PRO A 57 11.32 59.38 -5.18
C PRO A 57 10.93 59.40 -6.66
N LEU A 58 10.87 58.23 -7.32
CA LEU A 58 10.19 58.06 -8.60
C LEU A 58 9.50 56.69 -8.67
N SER A 59 8.22 56.76 -9.04
CA SER A 59 7.22 55.71 -9.18
C SER A 59 7.52 54.70 -10.29
N THR A 60 7.38 53.40 -10.01
CA THR A 60 7.04 52.39 -11.03
C THR A 60 6.33 51.18 -10.40
N SER A 61 5.02 51.11 -10.66
CA SER A 61 4.17 49.91 -10.84
C SER A 61 4.49 48.63 -10.04
N TYR A 62 3.65 48.37 -9.04
CA TYR A 62 3.44 47.03 -8.50
C TYR A 62 2.84 46.11 -9.58
N SER A 63 3.61 45.15 -10.07
CA SER A 63 3.06 43.94 -10.69
C SER A 63 3.00 42.84 -9.63
N THR A 64 1.79 42.57 -9.15
CA THR A 64 1.46 41.43 -8.30
C THR A 64 1.75 40.11 -9.04
N SER A 65 2.87 39.44 -8.72
CA SER A 65 3.06 38.03 -9.11
C SER A 65 2.40 37.13 -8.06
N SER A 66 1.09 36.94 -8.20
CA SER A 66 0.31 35.96 -7.46
C SER A 66 0.59 34.53 -7.92
N ASN A 67 0.51 33.59 -6.98
CA ASN A 67 0.20 32.15 -7.15
C ASN A 67 1.34 31.19 -7.54
N ARG A 68 2.25 30.92 -6.59
CA ARG A 68 2.64 29.53 -6.33
C ARG A 68 1.57 28.93 -5.42
N LYS A 69 0.64 28.14 -5.96
CA LYS A 69 -0.32 27.37 -5.16
C LYS A 69 0.46 26.49 -4.19
N SER A 70 0.26 26.70 -2.88
CA SER A 70 0.73 25.78 -1.84
C SER A 70 0.14 24.40 -2.12
N LYS A 71 0.99 23.37 -2.20
CA LYS A 71 0.56 21.97 -2.25
C LYS A 71 -0.21 21.65 -0.96
N ASP A 72 -1.38 21.03 -1.07
CA ASP A 72 -2.15 20.58 0.10
C ASP A 72 -1.28 19.60 0.92
N ARG A 73 -1.28 19.75 2.26
CA ARG A 73 -0.54 18.87 3.18
C ARG A 73 -1.35 17.65 3.60
N PHE A 74 -2.67 17.78 3.57
CA PHE A 74 -3.61 16.70 3.84
C PHE A 74 -3.55 15.63 2.75
N SER A 75 -3.63 14.37 3.18
CA SER A 75 -3.79 13.18 2.36
C SER A 75 -4.70 12.23 3.12
N GLU A 76 -5.47 11.40 2.42
CA GLU A 76 -6.31 10.37 3.04
C GLU A 76 -5.50 9.36 3.88
N LEU A 77 -4.19 9.22 3.64
CA LEU A 77 -3.30 8.41 4.50
C LEU A 77 -3.20 8.92 5.95
N LEU A 78 -3.66 10.14 6.23
CA LEU A 78 -3.76 10.67 7.60
C LEU A 78 -5.04 10.25 8.31
N LEU A 79 -5.95 9.58 7.61
CA LEU A 79 -7.19 9.08 8.17
C LEU A 79 -6.98 7.67 8.74
N GLU A 80 -7.92 7.24 9.59
CA GLU A 80 -7.95 5.86 10.07
C GLU A 80 -8.27 4.90 8.90
N HIS A 81 -7.77 3.66 8.97
CA HIS A 81 -8.05 2.67 7.93
C HIS A 81 -9.56 2.52 7.69
N GLY A 82 -10.00 2.64 6.44
CA GLY A 82 -11.41 2.60 6.04
C GLY A 82 -12.18 3.93 6.19
N GLU A 83 -11.57 4.98 6.72
CA GLU A 83 -12.12 6.33 6.66
C GLU A 83 -11.84 6.99 5.30
N ARG A 84 -12.78 7.81 4.81
CA ARG A 84 -12.74 8.40 3.46
C ARG A 84 -12.88 9.92 3.52
N ASP A 85 -12.16 10.65 2.67
CA ASP A 85 -12.50 12.06 2.41
C ASP A 85 -13.81 12.10 1.62
N LEU A 86 -14.74 12.96 2.04
CA LEU A 86 -16.00 13.16 1.29
C LEU A 86 -15.84 14.27 0.23
N HIS A 87 -14.63 14.79 0.10
CA HIS A 87 -14.22 15.88 -0.76
C HIS A 87 -15.18 17.08 -0.67
N GLN A 88 -15.59 17.39 0.56
CA GLN A 88 -16.26 18.63 0.91
C GLN A 88 -15.31 19.42 1.80
N ASP A 89 -14.82 20.55 1.29
CA ASP A 89 -13.96 21.46 2.04
C ASP A 89 -14.52 22.89 2.09
N TRP A 90 -14.15 23.61 3.15
CA TRP A 90 -14.56 24.99 3.39
C TRP A 90 -13.38 25.82 3.90
N ALA A 91 -13.26 27.05 3.40
CA ALA A 91 -12.33 28.03 3.95
C ALA A 91 -12.89 28.57 5.27
N VAL A 92 -12.14 28.38 6.36
CA VAL A 92 -12.55 28.79 7.70
C VAL A 92 -11.41 29.47 8.46
N CYS A 93 -11.79 30.28 9.46
CA CYS A 93 -10.91 30.73 10.51
C CYS A 93 -11.27 29.98 11.80
N ALA A 94 -10.32 29.20 12.33
CA ALA A 94 -10.49 28.37 13.50
C ALA A 94 -9.96 29.04 14.77
N SER A 95 -10.65 28.83 15.89
CA SER A 95 -10.17 29.20 17.22
C SER A 95 -10.51 28.10 18.21
N SER A 96 -9.75 28.02 19.31
CA SER A 96 -9.99 27.04 20.35
C SER A 96 -10.05 27.65 21.75
N THR A 97 -10.91 27.09 22.59
CA THR A 97 -11.01 27.38 24.02
C THR A 97 -11.03 26.08 24.82
N HIS A 98 -10.37 26.07 25.97
CA HIS A 98 -10.41 24.93 26.89
C HIS A 98 -11.70 25.00 27.71
N THR A 99 -12.42 23.87 27.80
CA THR A 99 -13.63 23.79 28.62
C THR A 99 -13.23 23.45 30.06
N SER A 100 -13.12 24.45 30.94
CA SER A 100 -12.92 24.22 32.37
C SER A 100 -14.19 23.66 33.00
N SER A 101 -14.17 22.40 33.44
CA SER A 101 -15.23 21.83 34.26
C SER A 101 -15.15 22.39 35.68
N GLY A 102 -16.11 23.23 36.08
CA GLY A 102 -16.56 23.49 37.46
C GLY A 102 -15.53 23.92 38.53
N ASN A 103 -15.69 25.15 39.03
CA ASN A 103 -15.18 25.69 40.31
C ASN A 103 -13.86 25.09 40.87
N SER A 104 -12.73 25.55 40.32
CA SER A 104 -11.51 25.69 41.11
C SER A 104 -10.74 26.89 40.61
N VAL A 105 -10.49 27.82 41.51
CA VAL A 105 -9.62 28.97 41.29
C VAL A 105 -8.19 28.43 41.18
N CYS A 106 -7.69 28.23 39.97
CA CYS A 106 -6.28 27.97 39.72
C CYS A 106 -5.59 29.31 39.47
N VAL A 107 -5.06 29.92 40.53
CA VAL A 107 -4.09 31.00 40.44
C VAL A 107 -2.79 30.42 39.88
N GLY A 108 -2.31 31.00 38.78
CA GLY A 108 -0.87 31.02 38.48
C GLY A 108 -0.25 29.82 37.75
N ILE A 109 -0.79 29.41 36.59
CA ILE A 109 0.05 28.83 35.52
C ILE A 109 -0.40 29.47 34.20
N SER A 110 0.48 30.23 33.56
CA SER A 110 0.25 30.83 32.24
C SER A 110 0.25 29.75 31.16
N CYS A 111 -0.90 29.15 30.84
CA CYS A 111 -1.05 28.24 29.70
C CYS A 111 -1.14 29.04 28.39
N SER A 112 -0.04 29.10 27.64
CA SER A 112 0.14 29.87 26.40
C SER A 112 -0.50 29.24 25.13
N SER A 113 -1.45 28.32 25.25
CA SER A 113 -1.90 27.44 24.15
C SER A 113 -3.29 27.74 23.57
N HIS A 114 -3.74 28.99 23.57
CA HIS A 114 -5.00 29.34 22.89
C HIS A 114 -4.78 29.47 21.38
N MET A 115 -5.50 28.69 20.55
CA MET A 115 -5.52 28.91 19.11
C MET A 115 -6.31 30.20 18.84
N LYS A 116 -5.61 31.30 18.60
CA LYS A 116 -6.22 32.58 18.22
C LYS A 116 -6.31 32.66 16.70
N GLN A 117 -7.52 32.47 16.17
CA GLN A 117 -7.93 32.77 14.80
C GLN A 117 -6.91 32.37 13.73
N ILE A 118 -6.85 31.07 13.44
CA ILE A 118 -5.98 30.50 12.41
C ILE A 118 -6.80 30.19 11.16
N GLU A 119 -6.39 30.75 10.03
CA GLU A 119 -6.99 30.42 8.74
C GLU A 119 -6.54 29.05 8.25
N GLY A 120 -7.48 28.34 7.61
CA GLY A 120 -7.21 27.05 7.01
C GLY A 120 -8.41 26.48 6.28
N ARG A 121 -8.30 25.20 5.93
CA ARG A 121 -9.37 24.44 5.29
C ARG A 121 -9.98 23.45 6.27
N LEU A 122 -11.30 23.44 6.35
CA LEU A 122 -12.07 22.43 7.07
C LEU A 122 -12.56 21.39 6.07
N ARG A 123 -12.25 20.12 6.31
CA ARG A 123 -12.66 18.98 5.50
C ARG A 123 -13.60 18.09 6.31
N LEU A 124 -14.60 17.54 5.62
CA LEU A 124 -15.51 16.56 6.18
C LEU A 124 -15.12 15.16 5.69
N CYS A 125 -14.77 14.29 6.64
CA CYS A 125 -14.44 12.89 6.37
C CYS A 125 -15.57 11.98 6.89
N SER A 126 -15.56 10.71 6.51
CA SER A 126 -16.63 9.78 6.88
C SER A 126 -16.73 9.49 8.39
N GLN A 127 -15.63 9.67 9.14
CA GLN A 127 -15.58 9.41 10.59
C GLN A 127 -15.06 10.60 11.42
N SER A 128 -14.61 11.67 10.78
CA SER A 128 -14.03 12.82 11.47
C SER A 128 -14.23 14.13 10.71
N ILE A 129 -13.95 15.23 11.41
CA ILE A 129 -13.75 16.55 10.81
C ILE A 129 -12.25 16.84 10.88
N VAL A 130 -11.66 17.26 9.77
CA VAL A 130 -10.22 17.57 9.69
C VAL A 130 -10.03 19.05 9.36
N PHE A 131 -9.27 19.74 10.18
CA PHE A 131 -8.86 21.12 9.95
C PHE A 131 -7.38 21.18 9.58
N GLU A 132 -7.09 21.72 8.39
CA GLU A 132 -5.75 21.94 7.87
C GLU A 132 -5.41 23.44 7.92
N PRO A 133 -4.57 23.87 8.90
CA PRO A 133 -4.06 25.24 8.93
C PRO A 133 -3.24 25.58 7.69
N HIS A 134 -3.33 26.82 7.19
CA HIS A 134 -2.44 27.32 6.14
C HIS A 134 -0.98 27.42 6.61
N GLN A 135 -0.76 27.66 7.91
CA GLN A 135 0.58 27.74 8.50
C GLN A 135 1.17 26.33 8.71
N THR A 136 2.28 26.03 8.04
CA THR A 136 2.91 24.70 8.06
C THR A 136 3.51 24.30 9.41
N SER A 137 3.85 25.27 10.27
CA SER A 137 4.31 25.01 11.64
C SER A 137 3.21 24.44 12.54
N ARG A 138 1.93 24.63 12.17
CA ARG A 138 0.79 24.08 12.89
C ARG A 138 0.40 22.72 12.31
N GLY A 139 0.20 21.75 13.20
CA GLY A 139 -0.30 20.44 12.83
C GLY A 139 -1.73 20.51 12.28
N ILE A 140 -2.05 19.54 11.43
CA ILE A 140 -3.41 19.23 10.99
C ILE A 140 -4.17 18.67 12.17
N ILE A 141 -5.37 19.17 12.42
CA ILE A 141 -6.22 18.75 13.55
C ILE A 141 -7.31 17.84 13.01
N ARG A 142 -7.43 16.65 13.58
CA ARG A 142 -8.49 15.69 13.30
C ARG A 142 -9.34 15.53 14.55
N ALA A 143 -10.64 15.76 14.41
CA ALA A 143 -11.63 15.58 15.46
C ALA A 143 -12.56 14.42 15.07
N PRO A 144 -12.38 13.21 15.64
CA PRO A 144 -13.24 12.07 15.34
C PRO A 144 -14.65 12.24 15.90
N PHE A 145 -15.70 11.87 15.15
CA PHE A 145 -17.09 11.92 15.62
C PHE A 145 -17.30 11.09 16.90
N ARG A 146 -16.58 9.96 17.01
CA ARG A 146 -16.59 9.10 18.21
C ARG A 146 -16.09 9.78 19.48
N HIS A 147 -15.44 10.93 19.41
CA HIS A 147 -15.00 11.71 20.57
C HIS A 147 -15.65 13.09 20.66
N MET A 148 -16.57 13.41 19.75
CA MET A 148 -17.36 14.63 19.82
C MET A 148 -18.51 14.50 20.82
N THR A 149 -18.73 15.58 21.57
CA THR A 149 -19.84 15.73 22.53
C THR A 149 -20.87 16.74 22.03
N TYR A 150 -20.48 17.64 21.12
CA TYR A 150 -21.37 18.64 20.55
C TYR A 150 -20.93 19.05 19.14
N LEU A 151 -21.90 19.20 18.24
CA LEU A 151 -21.73 19.75 16.90
C LEU A 151 -22.92 20.66 16.58
N GLY A 152 -22.69 21.97 16.44
CA GLY A 152 -23.78 22.93 16.24
C GLY A 152 -23.37 24.26 15.63
N GLY A 153 -24.35 25.12 15.35
CA GLY A 153 -24.09 26.51 14.97
C GLY A 153 -23.72 27.35 16.19
N GLY A 154 -22.83 28.33 16.00
CA GLY A 154 -22.44 29.27 17.04
C GLY A 154 -23.58 30.23 17.39
N GLY A 155 -24.15 30.07 18.58
CA GLY A 155 -25.10 31.01 19.17
C GLY A 155 -24.62 31.45 20.55
N ASN A 156 -24.52 32.75 20.77
CA ASN A 156 -24.23 33.28 22.10
C ASN A 156 -25.44 32.99 23.00
N LYS A 157 -25.25 32.41 24.19
CA LYS A 157 -26.34 32.17 25.16
C LYS A 157 -26.92 33.46 25.76
N ASN A 158 -26.37 34.62 25.40
CA ASN A 158 -26.86 35.94 25.78
C ASN A 158 -27.39 36.68 24.55
N GLY A 159 -28.71 36.73 24.41
CA GLY A 159 -29.50 37.72 23.66
C GLY A 159 -28.99 38.23 22.29
N ASN A 160 -29.73 37.87 21.24
CA ASN A 160 -29.99 38.65 20.01
C ASN A 160 -28.98 38.75 18.85
N SER A 161 -27.94 37.91 18.76
CA SER A 161 -27.38 37.59 17.43
C SER A 161 -26.76 36.20 17.39
N THR A 162 -27.40 35.25 16.70
CA THR A 162 -26.71 34.04 16.23
C THR A 162 -25.71 34.48 15.17
N ASP A 163 -24.41 34.31 15.42
CA ASP A 163 -23.42 34.46 14.36
C ASP A 163 -23.61 33.27 13.41
N MET A 164 -24.48 33.46 12.42
CA MET A 164 -24.89 32.45 11.44
C MET A 164 -23.70 31.91 10.62
N THR A 165 -22.50 32.46 10.80
CA THR A 165 -21.29 32.09 10.07
C THR A 165 -20.39 31.10 10.83
N VAL A 166 -20.72 30.75 12.08
CA VAL A 166 -19.84 29.92 12.94
C VAL A 166 -20.42 28.52 13.15
N ALA A 167 -19.56 27.51 13.01
CA ALA A 167 -19.80 26.15 13.51
C ALA A 167 -18.94 25.88 14.75
N VAL A 168 -19.53 25.24 15.76
CA VAL A 168 -18.89 24.89 17.03
C VAL A 168 -18.85 23.37 17.17
N VAL A 169 -17.65 22.86 17.47
CA VAL A 169 -17.36 21.45 17.71
C VAL A 169 -16.76 21.32 19.11
N ARG A 170 -17.38 20.51 19.98
CA ARG A 170 -16.75 20.11 21.25
C ARG A 170 -16.33 18.65 21.15
N CYS A 171 -15.09 18.37 21.52
CA CYS A 171 -14.57 17.02 21.56
C CYS A 171 -13.71 16.80 22.81
N GLU A 172 -13.81 15.61 23.39
CA GLU A 172 -13.01 15.18 24.54
C GLU A 172 -11.59 14.80 24.13
N ARG A 173 -11.43 14.33 22.88
CA ARG A 173 -10.16 13.90 22.30
C ARG A 173 -10.05 14.38 20.86
N HIS A 174 -8.87 14.81 20.48
CA HIS A 174 -8.52 15.18 19.12
C HIS A 174 -7.09 14.74 18.80
N VAL A 175 -6.77 14.68 17.52
CA VAL A 175 -5.48 14.20 17.02
C VAL A 175 -4.78 15.34 16.27
N ILE A 176 -3.48 15.52 16.53
CA ILE A 176 -2.63 16.48 15.81
C ILE A 176 -1.63 15.70 14.97
N MET A 177 -1.49 16.09 13.70
CA MET A 177 -0.70 15.37 12.69
C MET A 177 0.16 16.34 11.88
N LYS A 178 1.30 15.89 11.35
CA LYS A 178 2.17 16.68 10.45
C LYS A 178 2.52 18.09 10.93
N SER A 179 2.76 18.25 12.24
CA SER A 179 3.34 19.47 12.80
C SER A 179 4.67 19.77 12.11
N ASN A 180 4.92 21.03 11.73
CA ASN A 180 6.07 21.45 10.91
C ASN A 180 6.18 20.71 9.56
N ASN A 181 5.09 20.14 9.06
CA ASN A 181 5.06 19.32 7.84
C ASN A 181 6.03 18.11 7.90
N ALA A 182 6.32 17.61 9.11
CA ALA A 182 7.13 16.42 9.36
C ALA A 182 6.25 15.16 9.40
N ILE A 183 6.76 14.05 8.86
CA ILE A 183 6.08 12.75 8.94
C ILE A 183 6.52 12.07 10.22
N GLY A 184 5.55 11.61 11.02
CA GLY A 184 5.79 10.94 12.29
C GLY A 184 4.48 10.54 12.96
N PRO A 185 4.57 9.89 14.13
CA PRO A 185 3.41 9.47 14.89
C PRO A 185 2.46 10.62 15.20
N PHE A 186 1.18 10.31 15.30
CA PHE A 186 0.14 11.28 15.59
C PHE A 186 0.05 11.57 17.08
N ASP A 187 -0.16 12.84 17.42
CA ASP A 187 -0.31 13.27 18.81
C ASP A 187 -1.78 13.19 19.21
N CYS A 188 -2.14 12.18 20.00
CA CYS A 188 -3.48 12.03 20.57
C CYS A 188 -3.63 12.91 21.82
N ILE A 189 -4.44 13.96 21.72
CA ILE A 189 -4.67 14.90 22.82
C ILE A 189 -5.95 14.52 23.56
N HIS A 190 -5.81 14.27 24.87
CA HIS A 190 -6.90 13.82 25.76
C HIS A 190 -7.54 14.95 26.57
N THR A 191 -7.38 16.20 26.11
CA THR A 191 -7.93 17.38 26.78
C THR A 191 -9.19 17.85 26.06
N PRO A 192 -10.33 18.00 26.77
CA PRO A 192 -11.54 18.57 26.22
C PRO A 192 -11.30 19.98 25.65
N VAL A 193 -11.79 20.19 24.43
CA VAL A 193 -11.61 21.42 23.69
C VAL A 193 -12.87 21.78 22.91
N GLU A 194 -13.16 23.07 22.84
CA GLU A 194 -14.16 23.63 21.95
C GLU A 194 -13.45 24.31 20.77
N PHE A 195 -13.67 23.79 19.56
CA PHE A 195 -13.25 24.42 18.32
C PHE A 195 -14.40 25.25 17.76
N SER A 196 -14.11 26.51 17.43
CA SER A 196 -15.03 27.41 16.73
C SER A 196 -14.47 27.71 15.35
N PHE A 197 -15.24 27.37 14.31
CA PHE A 197 -14.90 27.56 12.90
C PHE A 197 -15.81 28.63 12.29
N ARG A 198 -15.24 29.80 11.99
CA ARG A 198 -15.92 30.87 11.26
C ARG A 198 -15.73 30.67 9.76
N PHE A 199 -16.81 30.54 9.01
CA PHE A 199 -16.75 30.32 7.56
C PHE A 199 -16.53 31.65 6.83
N VAL A 200 -15.58 31.67 5.89
CA VAL A 200 -15.12 32.92 5.26
C VAL A 200 -16.02 33.33 4.08
N HIS A 201 -16.36 32.37 3.21
CA HIS A 201 -17.05 32.63 1.93
C HIS A 201 -18.37 31.88 1.78
N SER A 202 -18.86 31.22 2.83
CA SER A 202 -20.03 30.35 2.78
C SER A 202 -20.74 30.27 4.11
N SER A 203 -22.01 29.86 4.12
CA SER A 203 -22.72 29.51 5.35
C SER A 203 -22.29 28.13 5.87
N PRO A 204 -22.18 27.94 7.21
CA PRO A 204 -21.97 26.63 7.82
C PRO A 204 -23.15 25.67 7.64
N SER A 205 -24.32 26.10 7.15
CA SER A 205 -25.53 25.26 7.09
C SER A 205 -25.34 23.94 6.34
N LYS A 206 -24.65 23.95 5.18
CA LYS A 206 -24.37 22.73 4.39
C LYS A 206 -23.40 21.81 5.13
N PHE A 207 -22.36 22.38 5.73
CA PHE A 207 -21.40 21.61 6.54
C PHE A 207 -22.11 20.95 7.73
N LEU A 208 -22.87 21.73 8.51
CA LEU A 208 -23.58 21.25 9.68
C LEU A 208 -24.63 20.20 9.34
N SER A 209 -25.35 20.32 8.21
CA SER A 209 -26.34 19.32 7.82
C SER A 209 -25.69 17.98 7.48
N LEU A 210 -24.58 17.98 6.74
CA LEU A 210 -23.84 16.77 6.39
C LEU A 210 -23.12 16.16 7.60
N ALA A 211 -22.41 16.99 8.37
CA ALA A 211 -21.66 16.54 9.53
C ALA A 211 -22.59 15.99 10.64
N ARG A 212 -23.80 16.56 10.83
CA ARG A 212 -24.79 16.01 11.76
C ARG A 212 -25.29 14.63 11.34
N LYS A 213 -25.58 14.40 10.05
CA LYS A 213 -25.97 13.05 9.57
C LYS A 213 -24.94 11.99 9.99
N LEU A 214 -23.65 12.29 9.85
CA LEU A 214 -22.57 11.36 10.22
C LEU A 214 -22.39 11.25 11.74
N PHE A 215 -22.44 12.37 12.45
CA PHE A 215 -22.33 12.42 13.90
C PHE A 215 -23.49 11.68 14.60
N ASP A 216 -24.73 11.82 14.12
CA ASP A 216 -25.91 11.18 14.71
C ASP A 216 -25.88 9.65 14.56
N VAL A 217 -25.37 9.14 13.42
CA VAL A 217 -25.14 7.70 13.22
C VAL A 217 -24.12 7.17 14.24
N GLU A 218 -23.00 7.88 14.44
CA GLU A 218 -21.99 7.51 15.44
C GLU A 218 -22.52 7.61 16.88
N ALA A 219 -23.28 8.66 17.21
CA ALA A 219 -23.87 8.83 18.53
C ALA A 219 -24.94 7.77 18.86
N SER A 220 -25.68 7.30 17.84
CA SER A 220 -26.65 6.22 17.99
C SER A 220 -25.97 4.88 18.29
N ASN A 221 -24.82 4.60 17.67
CA ASN A 221 -24.03 3.41 17.96
C ASN A 221 -23.49 3.40 19.41
N LYS A 222 -23.08 4.56 19.95
CA LYS A 222 -22.64 4.67 21.35
C LYS A 222 -23.72 4.35 22.37
N LYS A 223 -24.99 4.65 22.07
CA LYS A 223 -26.11 4.35 22.97
C LYS A 223 -26.44 2.86 23.00
N ALA A 224 -26.16 2.14 21.91
CA ALA A 224 -26.32 0.69 21.84
C ALA A 224 -25.19 -0.08 22.56
N SER A 225 -24.00 0.50 22.72
CA SER A 225 -22.83 -0.16 23.34
C SER A 225 -22.81 -0.14 24.88
N VAL A 226 -23.85 0.36 25.56
CA VAL A 226 -23.92 0.41 27.03
C VAL A 226 -24.71 -0.79 27.58
N SER A 227 -24.24 -2.02 27.29
CA SER A 227 -24.61 -3.21 28.05
C SER A 227 -23.60 -4.36 27.86
N PHE A 228 -22.44 -4.28 28.52
CA PHE A 228 -21.95 -5.33 29.44
C PHE A 228 -20.64 -4.88 30.08
N ALA A 229 -20.48 -5.26 31.35
CA ALA A 229 -19.41 -4.84 32.22
C ALA A 229 -18.05 -5.48 31.90
N ALA A 230 -17.01 -4.78 32.37
CA ALA A 230 -15.61 -5.16 32.39
C ALA A 230 -15.35 -6.55 32.99
N SER A 231 -14.34 -7.25 32.47
CA SER A 231 -13.11 -7.56 33.23
C SER A 231 -12.15 -8.53 32.49
N VAL A 232 -10.87 -8.35 32.82
CA VAL A 232 -9.70 -9.26 32.74
C VAL A 232 -9.00 -9.47 31.38
N ALA A 233 -7.68 -9.21 31.42
CA ALA A 233 -6.66 -9.51 30.42
C ALA A 233 -6.64 -10.99 30.01
N PHE A 234 -6.17 -11.32 28.80
CA PHE A 234 -5.51 -12.61 28.56
C PHE A 234 -4.68 -12.62 27.26
N GLU A 235 -3.50 -13.25 27.36
CA GLU A 235 -2.90 -14.04 26.28
C GLU A 235 -3.96 -14.94 25.62
N ALA A 236 -3.79 -15.22 24.32
CA ALA A 236 -4.39 -16.33 23.57
C ALA A 236 -5.93 -16.47 23.51
N SER A 237 -6.39 -16.70 22.28
CA SER A 237 -7.71 -17.21 21.85
C SER A 237 -8.90 -16.23 21.84
N ALA A 238 -9.44 -16.09 20.63
CA ALA A 238 -10.60 -15.32 20.15
C ALA A 238 -11.71 -14.94 21.15
N PRO A 239 -12.31 -13.74 21.03
CA PRO A 239 -13.56 -13.42 21.70
C PRO A 239 -14.79 -13.90 20.89
N PRO A 240 -15.87 -14.37 21.54
CA PRO A 240 -17.20 -14.34 20.95
C PRO A 240 -17.99 -13.08 21.39
N ILE A 241 -19.12 -12.87 20.70
CA ILE A 241 -20.37 -12.17 21.09
C ILE A 241 -20.72 -11.00 20.14
N ILE A 242 -21.92 -11.07 19.53
CA ILE A 242 -23.03 -10.10 19.68
C ILE A 242 -24.31 -10.68 19.05
N GLN A 243 -25.42 -10.62 19.80
CA GLN A 243 -26.78 -10.77 19.30
C GLN A 243 -27.25 -9.49 18.58
N LEU A 244 -27.86 -9.67 17.41
CA LEU A 244 -28.68 -8.71 16.62
C LEU A 244 -30.04 -8.40 17.30
N PRO A 245 -30.96 -7.55 16.74
CA PRO A 245 -30.89 -6.48 15.72
C PRO A 245 -31.66 -5.17 16.13
N SER A 246 -31.59 -4.09 15.33
CA SER A 246 -32.79 -3.36 14.80
C SER A 246 -32.45 -2.06 14.06
N ASN A 247 -32.96 -1.93 12.83
CA ASN A 247 -33.14 -0.72 12.00
C ASN A 247 -32.24 0.51 12.30
N ASN A 248 -31.07 0.60 11.66
CA ASN A 248 -30.31 1.84 11.55
C ASN A 248 -29.67 1.96 10.17
N TYR A 249 -29.77 3.15 9.56
CA TYR A 249 -29.01 3.49 8.36
C TYR A 249 -27.52 3.23 8.63
N SER A 250 -26.91 2.30 7.89
CA SER A 250 -25.46 2.08 7.97
C SER A 250 -24.72 3.38 7.58
N ARG A 251 -23.62 3.69 8.28
CA ARG A 251 -22.72 4.81 7.94
C ARG A 251 -22.38 4.82 6.45
N ASP A 252 -22.15 3.65 5.86
CA ASP A 252 -21.82 3.53 4.44
C ASP A 252 -22.95 4.00 3.53
N ALA A 253 -24.21 3.76 3.90
CA ALA A 253 -25.35 4.26 3.13
C ALA A 253 -25.41 5.80 3.13
N VAL A 254 -25.11 6.42 4.27
CA VAL A 254 -25.04 7.89 4.39
C VAL A 254 -23.86 8.44 3.58
N VAL A 255 -22.68 7.84 3.68
CA VAL A 255 -21.50 8.23 2.91
C VAL A 255 -21.78 8.13 1.40
N GLU A 256 -22.36 7.03 0.95
CA GLU A 256 -22.74 6.85 -0.45
C GLU A 256 -23.80 7.87 -0.89
N GLU A 257 -24.79 8.21 -0.06
CA GLU A 257 -25.75 9.29 -0.36
C GLU A 257 -25.07 10.65 -0.55
N ILE A 258 -24.11 10.99 0.31
CA ILE A 258 -23.36 12.26 0.24
C ILE A 258 -22.50 12.32 -1.03
N MET A 259 -21.85 11.21 -1.38
CA MET A 259 -20.93 11.13 -2.52
C MET A 259 -21.63 10.95 -3.88
N ARG A 260 -22.84 10.37 -3.90
CA ARG A 260 -23.59 10.02 -5.11
C ARG A 260 -23.71 11.14 -6.14
N PRO A 261 -24.03 12.40 -5.79
CA PRO A 261 -24.13 13.48 -6.79
C PRO A 261 -22.80 13.72 -7.52
N ALA A 262 -21.69 13.60 -6.80
CA ALA A 262 -20.36 13.82 -7.34
C ALA A 262 -19.89 12.63 -8.18
N MET A 263 -20.19 11.39 -7.76
CA MET A 263 -19.89 10.17 -8.53
C MET A 263 -20.74 10.01 -9.80
N ASN A 264 -21.93 10.62 -9.84
CA ASN A 264 -22.82 10.57 -11.01
C ASN A 264 -22.52 11.65 -12.05
N ARG A 265 -21.53 12.51 -11.79
CA ARG A 265 -21.14 13.54 -12.74
C ARG A 265 -20.56 12.87 -14.00
N PRO A 266 -21.13 13.11 -15.19
CA PRO A 266 -20.59 12.56 -16.43
C PRO A 266 -19.21 13.16 -16.71
N PHE A 267 -18.45 12.47 -17.56
CA PHE A 267 -17.21 13.01 -18.12
C PHE A 267 -17.51 14.34 -18.84
N ASP A 268 -16.68 15.35 -18.59
CA ASP A 268 -16.79 16.64 -19.27
C ASP A 268 -16.09 16.55 -20.63
N THR A 269 -16.87 16.43 -21.71
CA THR A 269 -16.37 16.24 -23.07
C THR A 269 -15.56 17.43 -23.60
N THR A 270 -15.60 18.60 -22.94
CA THR A 270 -14.71 19.71 -23.27
C THR A 270 -13.23 19.41 -22.96
N ASN A 271 -12.98 18.33 -22.21
CA ASN A 271 -11.64 17.82 -21.92
C ASN A 271 -11.05 16.92 -23.03
N PHE A 272 -11.79 16.60 -24.10
CA PHE A 272 -11.23 15.84 -25.20
C PHE A 272 -10.06 16.57 -25.85
N LEU A 273 -9.02 15.82 -26.22
CA LEU A 273 -7.81 16.37 -26.82
C LEU A 273 -7.98 16.61 -28.33
N HIS A 274 -8.90 15.89 -28.97
CA HIS A 274 -9.19 16.06 -30.40
C HIS A 274 -10.63 16.50 -30.65
N VAL A 275 -10.81 17.42 -31.60
CA VAL A 275 -12.13 18.00 -31.94
C VAL A 275 -13.08 16.95 -32.53
N SER A 276 -12.55 15.97 -33.26
CA SER A 276 -13.29 14.86 -33.86
C SER A 276 -13.29 13.60 -32.98
N GLU A 277 -12.99 13.73 -31.69
CA GLU A 277 -12.90 12.59 -30.78
C GLU A 277 -14.30 12.12 -30.37
N HIS A 278 -14.57 10.82 -30.55
CA HIS A 278 -15.85 10.21 -30.15
C HIS A 278 -15.66 9.21 -29.02
N SER A 279 -16.67 9.13 -28.16
CA SER A 279 -16.73 8.13 -27.12
C SER A 279 -17.13 6.76 -27.68
N LEU A 280 -16.34 5.74 -27.37
CA LEU A 280 -16.62 4.33 -27.66
C LEU A 280 -17.41 3.64 -26.53
N THR A 281 -17.48 4.26 -25.36
CA THR A 281 -18.22 3.74 -24.20
C THR A 281 -19.20 4.76 -23.64
N PRO A 282 -20.24 4.34 -22.90
CA PRO A 282 -20.90 5.27 -21.98
C PRO A 282 -19.91 5.71 -20.88
N ASN A 283 -20.32 6.69 -20.06
CA ASN A 283 -19.60 7.07 -18.85
C ASN A 283 -19.45 5.85 -17.93
N LEU A 284 -18.21 5.46 -17.66
CA LEU A 284 -17.89 4.33 -16.79
C LEU A 284 -17.62 4.87 -15.38
N ARG A 285 -18.40 4.45 -14.37
CA ARG A 285 -17.98 4.68 -12.99
C ARG A 285 -16.81 3.75 -12.67
N CYS A 286 -15.73 4.35 -12.20
CA CYS A 286 -14.53 3.59 -11.83
C CYS A 286 -13.72 4.33 -10.78
N SER A 287 -12.78 3.61 -10.18
CA SER A 287 -11.79 4.22 -9.31
C SER A 287 -10.39 3.85 -9.77
N ILE A 288 -9.43 4.74 -9.54
CA ILE A 288 -8.01 4.42 -9.62
C ILE A 288 -7.56 4.02 -8.21
N LYS A 289 -7.05 2.79 -8.07
CA LYS A 289 -6.47 2.29 -6.83
C LYS A 289 -4.99 2.65 -6.77
N ALA A 290 -4.56 3.02 -5.58
CA ALA A 290 -3.17 3.12 -5.18
C ALA A 290 -3.01 2.49 -3.78
N LEU A 291 -1.79 2.41 -3.27
CA LEU A 291 -1.51 1.80 -1.97
C LEU A 291 -2.34 2.47 -0.85
N LEU A 292 -3.27 1.71 -0.26
CA LEU A 292 -4.24 2.17 0.76
C LEU A 292 -5.15 3.34 0.34
N LEU A 293 -5.20 3.68 -0.95
CA LEU A 293 -5.92 4.84 -1.48
C LEU A 293 -6.84 4.46 -2.63
N GLU A 294 -7.97 5.16 -2.75
CA GLU A 294 -8.91 4.97 -3.84
C GLU A 294 -9.45 6.31 -4.34
N HIS A 295 -9.04 6.68 -5.56
CA HIS A 295 -9.52 7.89 -6.20
C HIS A 295 -10.71 7.57 -7.10
N LYS A 296 -11.92 7.91 -6.64
CA LYS A 296 -13.15 7.71 -7.41
C LYS A 296 -13.25 8.69 -8.58
N GLY A 297 -13.84 8.25 -9.68
CA GLY A 297 -14.01 9.07 -10.88
C GLY A 297 -14.93 8.47 -11.93
N CYS A 298 -14.85 9.06 -13.12
CA CYS A 298 -15.52 8.61 -14.32
C CYS A 298 -14.49 8.39 -15.43
N ALA A 299 -14.51 7.22 -16.07
CA ALA A 299 -13.68 6.92 -17.23
C ALA A 299 -14.47 6.82 -18.52
N LEU A 300 -13.77 7.00 -19.63
CA LEU A 300 -14.32 6.97 -20.96
C LEU A 300 -13.25 6.50 -21.96
N LEU A 301 -13.60 5.58 -22.85
CA LEU A 301 -12.73 5.15 -23.95
C LEU A 301 -13.07 5.89 -25.23
N THR A 302 -12.06 6.37 -25.93
CA THR A 302 -12.18 7.01 -27.25
C THR A 302 -11.38 6.22 -28.29
N GLU A 303 -11.34 6.71 -29.53
CA GLU A 303 -10.49 6.18 -30.60
C GLU A 303 -8.98 6.39 -30.34
N PHE A 304 -8.62 7.26 -29.40
CA PHE A 304 -7.24 7.64 -29.10
C PHE A 304 -6.71 7.07 -27.79
N GLY A 305 -7.56 6.91 -26.78
CA GLY A 305 -7.12 6.47 -25.47
C GLY A 305 -8.21 6.30 -24.44
N LEU A 306 -7.77 6.01 -23.22
CA LEU A 306 -8.60 5.97 -22.02
C LEU A 306 -8.49 7.30 -21.28
N TYR A 307 -9.63 7.94 -21.01
CA TYR A 307 -9.73 9.12 -20.17
C TYR A 307 -10.24 8.73 -18.78
N PHE A 308 -9.77 9.46 -17.77
CA PHE A 308 -10.28 9.40 -16.41
C PHE A 308 -10.44 10.81 -15.84
N GLN A 309 -11.63 11.12 -15.34
CA GLN A 309 -11.95 12.36 -14.65
C GLN A 309 -12.20 12.05 -13.17
N PRO A 310 -11.35 12.51 -12.24
CA PRO A 310 -11.59 12.34 -10.82
C PRO A 310 -12.86 13.10 -10.40
N VAL A 311 -13.52 12.61 -9.34
CA VAL A 311 -14.68 13.29 -8.75
C VAL A 311 -14.34 14.73 -8.33
N VAL A 312 -13.11 14.95 -7.83
CA VAL A 312 -12.62 16.26 -7.39
C VAL A 312 -11.29 16.60 -8.07
N ALA A 313 -11.26 17.77 -8.74
CA ALA A 313 -10.10 18.24 -9.51
C ALA A 313 -8.93 18.76 -8.65
N SER A 314 -9.05 18.75 -7.31
CA SER A 314 -8.06 19.33 -6.38
C SER A 314 -6.95 18.37 -5.97
N GLU A 315 -7.16 17.06 -6.15
CA GLU A 315 -6.11 16.07 -5.91
C GLU A 315 -5.27 15.94 -7.18
N MET A 316 -4.19 16.72 -7.25
CA MET A 316 -3.04 16.27 -8.01
C MET A 316 -2.66 14.91 -7.40
N MET A 317 -3.09 13.79 -8.01
CA MET A 317 -2.52 12.48 -7.65
C MET A 317 -1.02 12.66 -7.81
N ASP A 318 -0.31 12.58 -6.69
CA ASP A 318 1.10 12.93 -6.61
C ASP A 318 1.89 12.07 -7.59
N ALA A 319 3.05 12.55 -8.05
CA ALA A 319 3.97 11.78 -8.90
C ALA A 319 4.41 10.43 -8.27
N GLY A 320 4.08 10.18 -6.99
CA GLY A 320 4.30 8.90 -6.30
C GLY A 320 3.09 7.95 -6.26
N SER A 321 1.96 8.27 -6.92
CA SER A 321 0.73 7.45 -6.93
C SER A 321 0.69 6.38 -8.03
N GLY A 322 1.78 6.20 -8.80
CA GLY A 322 1.88 5.24 -9.90
C GLY A 322 1.02 5.56 -11.14
N ALA A 323 0.07 6.49 -11.06
CA ALA A 323 -0.86 6.82 -12.13
C ALA A 323 -0.46 8.08 -12.93
N GLU A 324 0.74 8.13 -13.51
CA GLU A 324 1.27 9.29 -14.23
C GLU A 324 0.69 9.52 -15.65
N GLY A 325 -0.63 9.45 -15.84
CA GLY A 325 -1.32 9.82 -17.10
C GLY A 325 -0.94 11.21 -17.62
N ARG A 326 -1.08 11.47 -18.93
CA ARG A 326 -0.96 12.85 -19.44
C ARG A 326 -2.03 13.67 -18.73
N VAL A 327 -1.59 14.60 -17.89
CA VAL A 327 -2.47 15.42 -17.06
C VAL A 327 -3.09 16.49 -17.95
N GLY A 328 -4.42 16.47 -18.01
CA GLY A 328 -5.20 17.49 -18.70
C GLY A 328 -5.05 18.87 -18.06
N VAL A 329 -5.52 19.91 -18.75
CA VAL A 329 -5.41 21.29 -18.28
C VAL A 329 -5.93 21.43 -16.84
N ASN A 330 -5.08 21.93 -15.94
CA ASN A 330 -5.35 22.11 -14.51
C ASN A 330 -5.61 20.84 -13.69
N GLY A 331 -5.21 19.65 -14.14
CA GLY A 331 -5.40 18.41 -13.35
C GLY A 331 -6.82 17.85 -13.36
N LYS A 332 -7.69 18.35 -14.25
CA LYS A 332 -9.11 17.98 -14.31
C LYS A 332 -9.37 16.57 -14.83
N PHE A 333 -8.43 15.99 -15.56
CA PHE A 333 -8.53 14.63 -16.10
C PHE A 333 -7.13 14.08 -16.39
N ARG A 334 -7.07 12.76 -16.59
CA ARG A 334 -5.91 12.02 -17.08
C ARG A 334 -6.27 11.29 -18.36
N VAL A 335 -5.30 11.14 -19.25
CA VAL A 335 -5.46 10.34 -20.47
C VAL A 335 -4.26 9.40 -20.66
N TRP A 336 -4.57 8.16 -21.03
CA TRP A 336 -3.61 7.14 -21.46
C TRP A 336 -3.87 6.80 -22.92
N ALA A 337 -2.94 7.18 -23.79
CA ALA A 337 -3.04 6.92 -25.22
C ALA A 337 -2.80 5.44 -25.52
N PHE A 338 -3.50 4.88 -26.51
CA PHE A 338 -3.31 3.48 -26.91
C PHE A 338 -1.90 3.17 -27.42
N ASP A 339 -1.21 4.16 -27.97
CA ASP A 339 0.18 4.01 -28.42
C ASP A 339 1.15 3.75 -27.25
N ASP A 340 0.82 4.30 -26.07
CA ASP A 340 1.60 4.16 -24.84
C ASP A 340 1.32 2.85 -24.11
N MET A 341 0.18 2.19 -24.34
CA MET A 341 -0.19 0.93 -23.69
C MET A 341 0.66 -0.25 -24.20
N ARG A 342 1.17 -1.05 -23.25
CA ARG A 342 2.09 -2.19 -23.49
C ARG A 342 1.48 -3.53 -23.13
N ALA A 343 0.67 -3.58 -22.08
CA ALA A 343 -0.06 -4.77 -21.66
C ALA A 343 -1.25 -4.41 -20.80
N ILE A 344 -2.10 -5.39 -20.54
CA ILE A 344 -3.19 -5.34 -19.57
C ILE A 344 -3.12 -6.54 -18.64
N ALA A 345 -3.83 -6.49 -17.52
CA ALA A 345 -4.01 -7.65 -16.69
C ALA A 345 -5.32 -7.58 -15.90
N ARG A 346 -6.03 -8.70 -15.81
CA ARG A 346 -7.22 -8.81 -14.96
C ARG A 346 -6.80 -8.81 -13.49
N ARG A 347 -7.49 -8.03 -12.67
CA ARG A 347 -7.18 -7.88 -11.24
C ARG A 347 -8.44 -7.96 -10.39
N TYR A 348 -8.20 -8.11 -9.10
CA TYR A 348 -9.22 -8.09 -8.06
C TYR A 348 -9.32 -6.71 -7.42
N ASP A 349 -10.51 -6.35 -6.97
CA ASP A 349 -10.75 -5.26 -6.03
C ASP A 349 -11.26 -5.88 -4.73
N GLY A 350 -10.41 -5.93 -3.71
CA GLY A 350 -10.66 -6.76 -2.54
C GLY A 350 -10.75 -8.23 -2.98
N MET A 351 -11.92 -8.85 -2.83
CA MET A 351 -12.14 -10.24 -3.31
C MET A 351 -12.97 -10.31 -4.61
N LYS A 352 -13.21 -9.20 -5.30
CA LYS A 352 -14.12 -9.14 -6.45
C LYS A 352 -13.37 -9.06 -7.78
N ASP A 353 -13.74 -9.89 -8.75
CA ASP A 353 -13.13 -9.94 -10.08
C ASP A 353 -13.62 -8.79 -11.00
N ARG A 354 -13.25 -7.55 -10.66
CA ARG A 354 -13.78 -6.34 -11.33
C ARG A 354 -12.74 -5.25 -11.57
N ALA A 355 -11.45 -5.57 -11.46
CA ALA A 355 -10.37 -4.62 -11.69
C ALA A 355 -9.55 -4.94 -12.94
N LEU A 356 -8.93 -3.92 -13.53
CA LEU A 356 -8.07 -3.98 -14.70
C LEU A 356 -6.81 -3.17 -14.43
N GLU A 357 -5.65 -3.80 -14.58
CA GLU A 357 -4.38 -3.12 -14.60
C GLU A 357 -3.96 -2.86 -16.04
N ILE A 358 -3.56 -1.62 -16.35
CA ILE A 358 -3.08 -1.23 -17.69
C ILE A 358 -1.64 -0.76 -17.56
N TYR A 359 -0.74 -1.41 -18.30
CA TYR A 359 0.70 -1.13 -18.30
C TYR A 359 1.07 -0.24 -19.47
N SER A 360 1.96 0.74 -19.24
CA SER A 360 2.31 1.74 -20.26
C SER A 360 3.83 1.91 -20.43
N LYS A 361 4.27 2.63 -21.47
CA LYS A 361 5.70 2.83 -21.78
C LYS A 361 6.43 3.70 -20.73
N ASN A 362 5.76 4.73 -20.22
CA ASN A 362 6.37 5.79 -19.39
C ASN A 362 5.85 5.78 -17.95
N GLN A 363 4.91 4.88 -17.63
CA GLN A 363 4.33 4.68 -16.30
C GLN A 363 4.15 3.17 -16.16
N HIS A 364 4.37 2.64 -14.95
CA HIS A 364 4.35 1.18 -14.74
C HIS A 364 2.99 0.61 -15.05
N SER A 365 2.00 1.06 -14.31
CA SER A 365 0.63 0.64 -14.52
C SER A 365 -0.34 1.55 -13.80
N ILE A 366 -1.60 1.47 -14.22
CA ILE A 366 -2.74 1.99 -13.47
C ILE A 366 -3.67 0.84 -13.12
N LEU A 367 -4.16 0.80 -11.88
CA LEU A 367 -5.17 -0.16 -11.44
C LEU A 367 -6.54 0.49 -11.39
N LEU A 368 -7.42 0.11 -12.31
CA LEU A 368 -8.80 0.59 -12.41
C LEU A 368 -9.76 -0.43 -11.83
N THR A 369 -10.70 0.01 -11.00
CA THR A 369 -11.81 -0.82 -10.52
C THR A 369 -13.12 -0.37 -11.15
N PHE A 370 -13.95 -1.33 -11.55
CA PHE A 370 -15.24 -1.08 -12.20
C PHE A 370 -16.40 -1.58 -11.34
N GLU A 371 -17.62 -1.18 -11.71
CA GLU A 371 -18.84 -1.62 -11.01
C GLU A 371 -19.06 -3.14 -11.10
N SER A 372 -18.65 -3.78 -12.20
CA SER A 372 -18.81 -5.23 -12.40
C SER A 372 -17.78 -5.83 -13.36
N THR A 373 -17.65 -7.15 -13.29
CA THR A 373 -16.85 -7.98 -14.21
C THR A 373 -17.26 -7.76 -15.67
N LEU A 374 -18.57 -7.63 -15.95
CA LEU A 374 -19.10 -7.39 -17.29
C LEU A 374 -18.61 -6.06 -17.88
N VAL A 375 -18.53 -5.00 -17.07
CA VAL A 375 -18.01 -3.70 -17.50
C VAL A 375 -16.53 -3.81 -17.81
N ARG A 376 -15.75 -4.47 -16.95
CA ARG A 376 -14.32 -4.71 -17.17
C ARG A 376 -14.06 -5.45 -18.48
N GLU A 377 -14.75 -6.58 -18.74
CA GLU A 377 -14.53 -7.35 -19.97
C GLU A 377 -14.91 -6.56 -21.22
N ARG A 378 -15.94 -5.71 -21.15
CA ARG A 378 -16.28 -4.80 -22.25
C ARG A 378 -15.15 -3.80 -22.53
N VAL A 379 -14.55 -3.23 -21.48
CA VAL A 379 -13.38 -2.33 -21.59
C VAL A 379 -12.20 -3.05 -22.23
N ILE A 380 -11.86 -4.26 -21.76
CA ILE A 380 -10.77 -5.09 -22.33
C ILE A 380 -11.01 -5.35 -23.82
N ARG A 381 -12.23 -5.76 -24.21
CA ARG A 381 -12.57 -6.03 -25.61
C ARG A 381 -12.35 -4.81 -26.49
N ILE A 382 -12.82 -3.63 -26.06
CA ILE A 382 -12.67 -2.39 -26.83
C ILE A 382 -11.18 -2.01 -26.92
N LEU A 383 -10.43 -2.08 -25.83
CA LEU A 383 -8.98 -1.83 -25.82
C LEU A 383 -8.25 -2.73 -26.82
N SER A 384 -8.50 -4.03 -26.77
CA SER A 384 -7.87 -5.01 -27.66
C SER A 384 -8.23 -4.77 -29.12
N GLN A 385 -9.46 -4.38 -29.43
CA GLN A 385 -9.90 -4.06 -30.80
C GLN A 385 -9.21 -2.80 -31.33
N GLN A 386 -9.20 -1.71 -30.54
CA GLN A 386 -8.60 -0.44 -30.94
C GLN A 386 -7.09 -0.55 -31.14
N ILE A 387 -6.40 -1.33 -30.30
CA ILE A 387 -4.97 -1.52 -30.41
C ILE A 387 -4.63 -2.45 -31.58
N SER A 388 -5.37 -3.55 -31.77
CA SER A 388 -5.17 -4.47 -32.91
C SER A 388 -5.44 -3.80 -34.26
N ALA A 389 -6.31 -2.79 -34.30
CA ALA A 389 -6.51 -1.99 -35.51
C ALA A 389 -5.29 -1.12 -35.87
N LYS A 390 -4.47 -0.74 -34.89
CA LYS A 390 -3.27 0.11 -35.06
C LYS A 390 -1.97 -0.69 -35.11
N LYS A 391 -1.93 -1.88 -34.49
CA LYS A 391 -0.73 -2.73 -34.32
C LYS A 391 -1.04 -4.16 -34.76
N PRO A 392 -0.11 -4.86 -35.42
CA PRO A 392 -0.36 -6.19 -35.99
C PRO A 392 -0.51 -7.32 -34.94
N VAL A 393 -0.04 -7.09 -33.72
CA VAL A 393 -0.08 -8.08 -32.63
C VAL A 393 -1.01 -7.54 -31.53
N PRO A 394 -1.92 -8.38 -30.98
CA PRO A 394 -2.84 -7.95 -29.93
C PRO A 394 -2.09 -7.55 -28.66
N LEU A 395 -2.75 -6.74 -27.83
CA LEU A 395 -2.20 -6.33 -26.55
C LEU A 395 -2.08 -7.56 -25.62
N PRO A 396 -0.87 -7.89 -25.10
CA PRO A 396 -0.70 -8.99 -24.16
C PRO A 396 -1.53 -8.80 -22.90
N CYS A 397 -2.11 -9.89 -22.40
CA CYS A 397 -2.74 -9.92 -21.08
C CYS A 397 -1.93 -10.81 -20.14
N PHE A 398 -1.37 -10.25 -19.06
CA PHE A 398 -0.47 -10.99 -18.18
C PHE A 398 -1.14 -12.11 -17.39
N THR A 399 -2.46 -12.06 -17.27
CA THR A 399 -3.24 -13.11 -16.58
C THR A 399 -3.72 -14.22 -17.49
N ASP A 400 -3.41 -14.13 -18.79
CA ASP A 400 -3.78 -15.17 -19.74
C ASP A 400 -2.75 -16.29 -19.71
N ARG A 401 -3.23 -17.52 -19.92
CA ARG A 401 -2.40 -18.72 -19.94
C ARG A 401 -1.25 -18.62 -20.96
N SER A 402 -1.54 -18.09 -22.14
CA SER A 402 -0.56 -17.93 -23.22
C SER A 402 0.61 -17.04 -22.82
N PHE A 403 0.40 -16.06 -21.93
CA PHE A 403 1.48 -15.23 -21.39
C PHE A 403 2.42 -16.05 -20.50
N VAL A 404 1.88 -16.90 -19.62
CA VAL A 404 2.68 -17.75 -18.74
C VAL A 404 3.51 -18.75 -19.55
N GLU A 405 2.89 -19.39 -20.55
CA GLU A 405 3.57 -20.33 -21.45
C GLU A 405 4.70 -19.63 -22.23
N SER A 406 4.43 -18.43 -22.77
CA SER A 406 5.45 -17.64 -23.46
C SER A 406 6.59 -17.20 -22.52
N ALA A 407 6.29 -16.81 -21.28
CA ALA A 407 7.30 -16.43 -20.31
C ALA A 407 8.19 -17.61 -19.90
N LEU A 408 7.60 -18.81 -19.74
CA LEU A 408 8.33 -20.04 -19.47
C LEU A 408 9.29 -20.40 -20.62
N GLU A 409 8.82 -20.34 -21.87
CA GLU A 409 9.64 -20.61 -23.05
C GLU A 409 10.84 -19.66 -23.13
N LEU A 410 10.63 -18.36 -22.85
CA LEU A 410 11.70 -17.37 -22.85
C LEU A 410 12.69 -17.59 -21.69
N TRP A 411 12.21 -17.94 -20.50
CA TRP A 411 13.07 -18.25 -19.35
C TRP A 411 13.93 -19.50 -19.61
N GLN A 412 13.34 -20.56 -20.18
CA GLN A 412 14.08 -21.77 -20.57
C GLN A 412 15.11 -21.53 -21.67
N ALA A 413 14.91 -20.51 -22.49
CA ALA A 413 15.82 -20.09 -23.55
C ALA A 413 16.88 -19.07 -23.09
N ASP A 414 16.98 -18.78 -21.78
CA ASP A 414 17.86 -17.73 -21.23
C ASP A 414 17.58 -16.32 -21.79
N GLU A 415 16.36 -16.09 -22.27
CA GLU A 415 15.91 -14.78 -22.76
C GLU A 415 15.24 -13.92 -21.68
N LEU A 416 14.88 -14.54 -20.55
CA LEU A 416 14.45 -13.89 -19.30
C LEU A 416 15.31 -14.43 -18.17
N ASP A 417 15.69 -13.56 -17.25
CA ASP A 417 16.35 -13.96 -16.02
C ASP A 417 15.34 -14.41 -14.95
N ASN A 418 15.83 -14.94 -13.82
CA ASN A 418 14.97 -15.49 -12.77
C ASN A 418 14.06 -14.41 -12.18
N PHE A 419 14.55 -13.20 -11.99
CA PHE A 419 13.75 -12.09 -11.49
C PHE A 419 12.64 -11.69 -12.46
N GLU A 420 12.93 -11.54 -13.75
CA GLU A 420 11.94 -11.23 -14.78
C GLU A 420 10.87 -12.32 -14.86
N TYR A 421 11.28 -13.59 -14.78
CA TYR A 421 10.35 -14.71 -14.76
C TYR A 421 9.46 -14.71 -13.51
N LEU A 422 10.03 -14.45 -12.32
CA LEU A 422 9.27 -14.29 -11.08
C LEU A 422 8.27 -13.13 -11.15
N LEU A 423 8.62 -12.02 -11.78
CA LEU A 423 7.69 -10.92 -12.02
C LEU A 423 6.53 -11.36 -12.92
N CYS A 424 6.80 -12.13 -13.97
CA CYS A 424 5.77 -12.68 -14.85
C CYS A 424 4.80 -13.56 -14.07
N LEU A 425 5.30 -14.46 -13.23
CA LEU A 425 4.46 -15.34 -12.40
C LEU A 425 3.62 -14.58 -11.39
N ASN A 426 4.21 -13.59 -10.71
CA ASN A 426 3.47 -12.70 -9.82
C ASN A 426 2.33 -11.98 -10.54
N ALA A 427 2.62 -11.39 -11.72
CA ALA A 427 1.62 -10.68 -12.51
C ALA A 427 0.50 -11.59 -13.04
N ALA A 428 0.85 -12.81 -13.44
CA ALA A 428 -0.10 -13.82 -13.89
C ALA A 428 -1.04 -14.28 -12.76
N ALA A 429 -0.50 -14.40 -11.55
CA ALA A 429 -1.26 -14.76 -10.35
C ALA A 429 -2.11 -13.62 -9.77
N GLY A 430 -2.18 -12.47 -10.47
CA GLY A 430 -3.02 -11.34 -10.07
C GLY A 430 -2.38 -10.39 -9.05
N ARG A 431 -1.06 -10.51 -8.78
CA ARG A 431 -0.34 -9.61 -7.89
C ARG A 431 -0.01 -8.27 -8.56
N SER A 432 0.00 -7.20 -7.77
CA SER A 432 0.15 -5.81 -8.25
C SER A 432 0.82 -4.92 -7.20
N TYR A 433 1.62 -3.96 -7.66
CA TYR A 433 2.22 -2.92 -6.82
C TYR A 433 1.20 -1.87 -6.32
N HIS A 434 -0.04 -1.91 -6.81
CA HIS A 434 -1.12 -1.02 -6.35
C HIS A 434 -1.94 -1.60 -5.20
N ASP A 435 -1.74 -2.87 -4.84
CA ASP A 435 -2.50 -3.57 -3.81
C ASP A 435 -1.56 -4.30 -2.84
N LEU A 436 -1.42 -3.77 -1.61
CA LEU A 436 -0.59 -4.36 -0.57
C LEU A 436 -1.00 -5.79 -0.18
N SER A 437 -2.30 -6.13 -0.31
CA SER A 437 -2.79 -7.48 0.02
C SER A 437 -2.34 -8.52 -1.01
N ARG A 438 -1.97 -8.06 -2.21
CA ARG A 438 -1.49 -8.86 -3.34
C ARG A 438 -0.18 -8.31 -3.89
N TYR A 439 0.69 -7.81 -3.02
CA TYR A 439 2.00 -7.33 -3.44
C TYR A 439 2.84 -8.48 -4.02
N PRO A 440 3.72 -8.25 -5.01
CA PRO A 440 4.58 -9.31 -5.52
C PRO A 440 5.45 -9.96 -4.42
N VAL A 441 5.66 -11.26 -4.53
CA VAL A 441 6.39 -12.09 -3.55
C VAL A 441 7.60 -12.73 -4.21
N PHE A 442 8.73 -12.69 -3.51
CA PHE A 442 10.01 -13.25 -3.90
C PHE A 442 10.58 -14.13 -2.79
N PRO A 443 11.37 -15.17 -3.10
CA PRO A 443 11.95 -16.05 -2.09
C PRO A 443 13.00 -15.32 -1.25
N TRP A 444 13.20 -15.75 0.00
CA TRP A 444 14.55 -15.69 0.58
C TRP A 444 15.47 -16.67 -0.17
N VAL A 445 16.57 -16.18 -0.76
CA VAL A 445 17.54 -17.01 -1.48
C VAL A 445 18.75 -17.37 -0.62
N LEU A 446 19.36 -16.38 0.03
CA LEU A 446 20.49 -16.62 0.93
C LEU A 446 19.98 -17.08 2.31
N ALA A 447 20.78 -17.92 2.95
CA ALA A 447 20.59 -18.43 4.31
C ALA A 447 21.63 -17.90 5.32
N TYR A 448 22.58 -17.09 4.85
CA TYR A 448 23.65 -16.53 5.66
C TYR A 448 23.72 -15.01 5.54
N TYR A 449 23.60 -14.31 6.68
CA TYR A 449 23.57 -12.85 6.75
C TYR A 449 24.59 -12.27 7.74
N GLY A 450 25.55 -13.08 8.20
CA GLY A 450 26.54 -12.69 9.20
C GLY A 450 25.89 -12.46 10.57
N GLY A 451 26.21 -13.29 11.55
CA GLY A 451 25.82 -13.01 12.93
C GLY A 451 26.51 -11.73 13.39
N LEU A 452 25.74 -10.70 13.72
CA LEU A 452 26.21 -9.65 14.61
C LEU A 452 26.15 -10.25 16.01
N ASP A 453 27.13 -11.05 16.40
CA ASP A 453 27.21 -11.50 17.80
C ASP A 453 27.45 -10.25 18.67
N GLU A 454 26.73 -10.16 19.78
CA GLU A 454 26.75 -9.01 20.71
C GLU A 454 28.04 -8.92 21.53
N ASP A 455 28.95 -9.89 21.36
CA ASP A 455 30.24 -9.95 22.02
C ASP A 455 31.34 -9.44 21.08
N ASP A 456 32.00 -8.40 21.57
CA ASP A 456 32.88 -7.41 20.94
C ASP A 456 34.23 -7.97 20.45
N ASP A 457 34.23 -9.02 19.62
CA ASP A 457 35.40 -9.44 18.86
C ASP A 457 35.09 -9.35 17.36
N LEU A 458 35.66 -8.33 16.71
CA LEU A 458 35.81 -8.23 15.26
C LEU A 458 36.55 -9.48 14.76
N ASP A 459 35.84 -10.57 14.54
CA ASP A 459 36.37 -11.68 13.77
C ASP A 459 36.44 -11.24 12.30
N ASP A 460 37.64 -10.85 11.89
CA ASP A 460 38.07 -10.50 10.52
C ASP A 460 37.92 -11.67 9.53
N SER A 461 37.25 -12.76 9.92
CA SER A 461 37.02 -13.95 9.11
C SER A 461 35.76 -13.88 8.24
N SER A 462 34.91 -12.85 8.38
CA SER A 462 33.73 -12.73 7.52
C SER A 462 34.14 -12.43 6.07
N PRO A 463 33.68 -13.21 5.08
CA PRO A 463 34.18 -13.11 3.72
C PRO A 463 33.82 -11.76 3.09
N GLU A 464 34.75 -11.15 2.35
CA GLU A 464 34.50 -9.89 1.63
C GLU A 464 33.43 -10.02 0.54
N GLU A 465 33.26 -11.23 -0.02
CA GLU A 465 32.28 -11.57 -1.05
C GLU A 465 31.72 -12.98 -0.79
N LEU A 466 30.42 -13.16 -1.06
CA LEU A 466 29.76 -14.47 -0.97
C LEU A 466 30.20 -15.38 -2.11
N ASP A 467 30.54 -16.63 -1.79
CA ASP A 467 30.82 -17.66 -2.79
C ASP A 467 29.52 -18.36 -3.21
N PHE A 468 28.98 -17.99 -4.38
CA PHE A 468 27.77 -18.61 -4.94
C PHE A 468 27.98 -20.05 -5.45
N ALA A 469 29.22 -20.57 -5.45
CA ALA A 469 29.47 -21.98 -5.69
C ALA A 469 29.22 -22.85 -4.44
N ASP A 470 29.20 -22.25 -3.24
CA ASP A 470 28.92 -22.97 -2.00
C ASP A 470 27.40 -23.15 -1.81
N PRO A 471 26.86 -24.39 -1.84
CA PRO A 471 25.44 -24.62 -1.59
C PRO A 471 24.99 -24.23 -0.18
N SER A 472 25.90 -24.14 0.80
CA SER A 472 25.59 -23.91 2.21
C SER A 472 25.04 -22.51 2.50
N ILE A 473 25.38 -21.53 1.66
CA ILE A 473 24.90 -20.15 1.81
C ILE A 473 23.48 -19.96 1.27
N PHE A 474 22.89 -20.96 0.61
CA PHE A 474 21.56 -20.89 0.04
C PHE A 474 20.51 -21.54 0.95
N ARG A 475 19.33 -20.94 0.98
CA ARG A 475 18.15 -21.52 1.60
C ARG A 475 17.65 -22.70 0.76
N ASP A 476 17.15 -23.74 1.42
CA ASP A 476 16.37 -24.79 0.75
C ASP A 476 15.05 -24.21 0.20
N LEU A 477 15.01 -24.02 -1.12
CA LEU A 477 13.85 -23.53 -1.88
C LEU A 477 12.74 -24.58 -2.03
N SER A 478 12.96 -25.84 -1.63
CA SER A 478 11.92 -26.88 -1.62
C SER A 478 11.02 -26.85 -0.39
N LEU A 479 11.37 -26.05 0.61
CA LEU A 479 10.64 -25.93 1.87
C LEU A 479 10.08 -24.52 2.05
N PRO A 480 8.83 -24.39 2.56
CA PRO A 480 8.32 -23.09 3.00
C PRO A 480 9.06 -22.61 4.25
N ILE A 481 8.99 -21.31 4.54
CA ILE A 481 9.68 -20.67 5.69
C ILE A 481 9.46 -21.45 6.98
N GLY A 482 8.20 -21.77 7.27
CA GLY A 482 7.78 -22.47 8.49
C GLY A 482 8.40 -23.86 8.67
N ALA A 483 8.92 -24.46 7.58
CA ALA A 483 9.54 -25.78 7.57
C ALA A 483 11.07 -25.77 7.50
N LEU A 484 11.73 -24.61 7.42
CA LEU A 484 13.20 -24.51 7.38
C LEU A 484 13.87 -24.91 8.70
N ASN A 485 13.15 -24.81 9.82
CA ASN A 485 13.60 -25.23 11.14
C ASN A 485 12.72 -26.40 11.60
N ASP A 486 13.30 -27.60 11.66
CA ASP A 486 12.57 -28.83 11.99
C ASP A 486 11.94 -28.81 13.39
N SER A 487 12.63 -28.25 14.38
CA SER A 487 12.10 -28.14 15.75
C SER A 487 10.86 -27.25 15.78
N ARG A 488 10.89 -26.14 15.06
CA ARG A 488 9.74 -25.24 14.95
C ARG A 488 8.61 -25.86 14.14
N PHE A 489 8.95 -26.57 13.05
CA PHE A 489 7.97 -27.25 12.23
C PHE A 489 7.16 -28.29 13.01
N GLU A 490 7.82 -29.00 13.93
CA GLU A 490 7.16 -29.96 14.81
C GLU A 490 6.06 -29.31 15.68
N GLU A 491 6.21 -28.05 16.08
CA GLU A 491 5.16 -27.30 16.78
C GLU A 491 3.96 -26.99 15.87
N PHE A 492 4.21 -26.58 14.62
CA PHE A 492 3.15 -26.38 13.63
C PHE A 492 2.39 -27.68 13.36
N ARG A 493 3.11 -28.81 13.24
CA ARG A 493 2.53 -30.14 13.04
C ARG A 493 1.64 -30.55 14.22
N LYS A 494 2.11 -30.41 15.45
CA LYS A 494 1.32 -30.72 16.66
C LYS A 494 0.04 -29.88 16.74
N ARG A 495 0.13 -28.59 16.43
CA ARG A 495 -1.04 -27.69 16.39
C ARG A 495 -2.06 -28.14 15.34
N TYR A 496 -1.59 -28.45 14.13
CA TYR A 496 -2.42 -28.98 13.05
C TYR A 496 -3.13 -30.29 13.47
N GLU A 497 -2.40 -31.24 14.05
CA GLU A 497 -2.97 -32.52 14.52
C GLU A 497 -4.01 -32.32 15.62
N GLY A 498 -3.78 -31.38 16.54
CA GLY A 498 -4.77 -30.99 17.54
C GLY A 498 -6.07 -30.47 16.93
N MET A 499 -5.98 -29.60 15.90
CA MET A 499 -7.15 -29.10 15.17
C MET A 499 -7.90 -30.22 14.45
N VAL A 500 -7.19 -31.15 13.79
CA VAL A 500 -7.80 -32.32 13.14
C VAL A 500 -8.58 -33.16 14.14
N GLN A 501 -8.07 -33.33 15.37
CA GLN A 501 -8.75 -34.09 16.40
C GLN A 501 -10.03 -33.38 16.90
N GLN A 502 -9.99 -32.07 17.06
CA GLN A 502 -11.15 -31.26 17.45
C GLN A 502 -12.25 -31.25 16.38
N GLN A 503 -11.87 -31.24 15.10
CA GLN A 503 -12.82 -31.29 13.99
C GLN A 503 -13.60 -32.61 13.92
N LYS A 504 -12.99 -33.74 14.28
CA LYS A 504 -13.68 -35.05 14.33
C LYS A 504 -14.79 -35.10 15.39
N SER A 505 -14.69 -34.30 16.45
CA SER A 505 -15.70 -34.22 17.52
C SER A 505 -16.86 -33.27 17.20
N HIS A 506 -16.67 -32.30 16.30
CA HIS A 506 -17.69 -31.35 15.85
C HIS A 506 -17.67 -31.26 14.32
N ALA A 507 -18.52 -32.04 13.65
CA ALA A 507 -18.71 -31.93 12.21
C ALA A 507 -19.42 -30.59 11.89
N SER A 508 -18.65 -29.50 11.77
CA SER A 508 -19.18 -28.24 11.28
C SER A 508 -19.36 -28.33 9.76
N GLN A 509 -20.45 -27.74 9.27
CA GLN A 509 -20.89 -27.81 7.87
C GLN A 509 -20.11 -26.84 6.96
N TYR A 510 -19.13 -26.10 7.49
CA TYR A 510 -18.42 -25.01 6.79
C TYR A 510 -16.91 -25.18 6.83
N ASN A 511 -16.24 -24.89 5.71
CA ASN A 511 -14.79 -25.02 5.52
C ASN A 511 -13.94 -23.99 6.31
N GLN A 512 -14.56 -23.17 7.16
CA GLN A 512 -13.90 -22.10 7.94
C GLN A 512 -13.06 -22.66 9.10
N ASP A 513 -13.40 -23.85 9.59
CA ASP A 513 -12.69 -24.53 10.69
C ASP A 513 -11.67 -25.57 10.18
N ALA A 514 -11.31 -25.53 8.88
CA ALA A 514 -10.39 -26.51 8.33
C ALA A 514 -8.99 -26.39 8.96
N PRO A 515 -8.40 -27.51 9.42
CA PRO A 515 -7.08 -27.50 10.05
C PRO A 515 -6.00 -26.93 9.13
N PHE A 516 -5.10 -26.13 9.70
CA PHE A 516 -3.99 -25.47 8.99
C PHE A 516 -2.68 -25.57 9.79
N MET A 517 -1.55 -25.37 9.12
CA MET A 517 -0.23 -25.33 9.76
C MET A 517 0.11 -23.88 10.16
N TYR A 518 -0.12 -22.92 9.27
CA TYR A 518 0.26 -21.52 9.46
C TYR A 518 -0.96 -20.60 9.59
N GLY A 519 -1.06 -19.91 10.73
CA GLY A 519 -2.09 -18.89 10.98
C GLY A 519 -1.71 -17.50 10.47
N THR A 520 -0.43 -17.30 10.13
CA THR A 520 0.09 -16.13 9.42
C THR A 520 0.52 -16.52 8.01
N HIS A 521 0.61 -15.55 7.12
CA HIS A 521 0.90 -15.77 5.71
C HIS A 521 2.30 -15.26 5.33
N TYR A 522 2.87 -15.72 4.22
CA TYR A 522 4.20 -15.24 3.80
C TYR A 522 4.19 -13.83 3.18
N SER A 523 3.00 -13.30 2.88
CA SER A 523 2.78 -12.01 2.22
C SER A 523 1.52 -11.37 2.79
N ALA A 524 1.66 -10.22 3.43
CA ALA A 524 0.55 -9.44 3.98
C ALA A 524 0.90 -7.95 3.93
N PRO A 525 -0.09 -7.03 3.93
CA PRO A 525 0.16 -5.60 3.90
C PRO A 525 1.14 -5.13 4.98
N GLY A 526 1.02 -5.66 6.19
CA GLY A 526 1.93 -5.35 7.30
C GLY A 526 3.38 -5.72 7.01
N TYR A 527 3.64 -6.86 6.34
CA TYR A 527 5.01 -7.28 6.00
C TYR A 527 5.62 -6.46 4.87
N VAL A 528 4.81 -6.08 3.88
CA VAL A 528 5.27 -5.20 2.80
C VAL A 528 5.68 -3.84 3.36
N LEU A 529 4.82 -3.24 4.21
CA LEU A 529 5.13 -1.97 4.86
C LEU A 529 6.23 -2.09 5.91
N TYR A 530 6.40 -3.24 6.56
CA TYR A 530 7.53 -3.51 7.44
C TYR A 530 8.86 -3.29 6.69
N TYR A 531 9.00 -3.84 5.48
CA TYR A 531 10.18 -3.59 4.63
C TYR A 531 10.22 -2.15 4.11
N LEU A 532 9.10 -1.62 3.64
CA LEU A 532 9.02 -0.32 2.95
C LEU A 532 8.86 0.89 3.88
N LEU A 533 8.95 0.73 5.21
CA LEU A 533 8.74 1.78 6.21
C LEU A 533 9.48 3.09 5.89
N ARG A 534 10.73 3.00 5.42
CA ARG A 534 11.61 4.15 5.17
C ARG A 534 11.29 4.93 3.89
N VAL A 535 10.51 4.33 2.97
CA VAL A 535 10.05 4.96 1.73
C VAL A 535 8.54 5.26 1.74
N LEU A 536 7.74 4.50 2.50
CA LEU A 536 6.29 4.64 2.64
C LEU A 536 5.82 4.86 4.10
N PRO A 537 6.41 5.81 4.86
CA PRO A 537 6.10 5.96 6.30
C PRO A 537 4.66 6.36 6.58
N GLU A 538 4.01 7.17 5.72
CA GLU A 538 2.60 7.56 5.90
C GLU A 538 1.65 6.37 5.72
N HIS A 539 2.01 5.39 4.89
CA HIS A 539 1.22 4.16 4.73
C HIS A 539 1.31 3.29 5.98
N MET A 540 2.49 3.18 6.59
CA MET A 540 2.65 2.49 7.87
C MET A 540 1.81 3.17 8.96
N LEU A 541 1.88 4.51 9.05
CA LEU A 541 1.07 5.26 10.02
C LEU A 541 -0.42 5.04 9.79
N CYS A 542 -0.90 5.03 8.55
CA CYS A 542 -2.29 4.73 8.23
C CYS A 542 -2.70 3.33 8.73
N LEU A 543 -1.89 2.32 8.41
CA LEU A 543 -2.16 0.92 8.78
C LEU A 543 -2.11 0.70 10.30
N GLN A 544 -1.22 1.41 11.01
CA GLN A 544 -1.02 1.30 12.46
C GLN A 544 -1.69 2.42 13.27
N ASN A 545 -2.79 3.00 12.76
CA ASN A 545 -3.61 3.99 13.48
C ASN A 545 -2.81 5.18 14.03
N GLY A 546 -1.92 5.72 13.21
CA GLY A 546 -1.12 6.91 13.49
C GLY A 546 0.14 6.67 14.29
N LYS A 547 0.57 5.43 14.49
CA LYS A 547 1.81 5.12 15.24
C LYS A 547 2.76 4.31 14.38
N PHE A 548 4.05 4.41 14.69
CA PHE A 548 4.99 3.35 14.31
C PHE A 548 4.94 2.25 15.35
N ASP A 549 5.40 1.06 14.96
CA ASP A 549 5.50 -0.08 15.86
C ASP A 549 6.56 0.16 16.94
N VAL A 550 6.62 -0.72 17.94
CA VAL A 550 7.73 -0.68 18.89
C VAL A 550 9.05 -0.93 18.16
N PRO A 551 10.15 -0.25 18.55
CA PRO A 551 11.41 -0.28 17.82
C PRO A 551 11.94 -1.70 17.52
N ASP A 552 11.85 -2.63 18.48
CA ASP A 552 12.31 -4.02 18.35
C ASP A 552 11.50 -4.85 17.34
N ARG A 553 10.28 -4.40 16.98
CA ARG A 553 9.46 -5.02 15.93
C ARG A 553 9.59 -4.33 14.58
N LEU A 554 10.36 -3.26 14.47
CA LEU A 554 10.61 -2.59 13.20
C LEU A 554 11.67 -3.33 12.39
N PHE A 555 11.65 -3.14 11.07
CA PHE A 555 12.71 -3.65 10.20
C PHE A 555 13.99 -2.87 10.45
N HIS A 556 14.88 -3.39 11.31
CA HIS A 556 16.10 -2.70 11.72
C HIS A 556 17.39 -3.44 11.34
N CYS A 557 17.35 -4.75 11.10
CA CYS A 557 18.51 -5.57 10.78
C CYS A 557 18.13 -6.76 9.89
N ILE A 558 18.91 -7.03 8.83
CA ILE A 558 18.67 -8.17 7.93
C ILE A 558 18.81 -9.50 8.68
N ASP A 559 19.90 -9.67 9.43
CA ASP A 559 20.18 -10.91 10.17
C ASP A 559 19.13 -11.18 11.26
N ALA A 560 18.75 -10.16 12.04
CA ALA A 560 17.67 -10.29 13.03
C ALA A 560 16.33 -10.68 12.38
N THR A 561 16.04 -10.13 11.19
CA THR A 561 14.84 -10.49 10.43
C THR A 561 14.89 -11.94 9.96
N TYR A 562 16.05 -12.40 9.48
CA TYR A 562 16.25 -13.78 9.05
C TYR A 562 16.14 -14.76 10.23
N LYS A 563 16.75 -14.45 11.38
CA LYS A 563 16.61 -15.24 12.62
C LYS A 563 15.16 -15.31 13.10
N SER A 564 14.42 -14.20 13.01
CA SER A 564 12.98 -14.16 13.36
C SER A 564 12.16 -15.12 12.50
N ILE A 565 12.35 -15.12 11.17
CA ILE A 565 11.61 -16.04 10.28
C ILE A 565 11.95 -17.52 10.49
N LEU A 566 13.00 -17.85 11.23
CA LEU A 566 13.39 -19.24 11.55
C LEU A 566 12.93 -19.69 12.94
N SER A 567 12.59 -18.76 13.84
CA SER A 567 12.33 -19.04 15.25
C SER A 567 10.94 -18.61 15.71
N ASN A 568 10.43 -17.46 15.24
CA ASN A 568 9.14 -16.94 15.67
C ASN A 568 7.98 -17.70 14.98
N PRO A 569 7.03 -18.31 15.72
CA PRO A 569 5.92 -19.05 15.14
C PRO A 569 4.87 -18.17 14.44
N ALA A 570 4.89 -16.86 14.67
CA ALA A 570 4.03 -15.90 13.99
C ALA A 570 4.70 -15.26 12.76
N ASP A 571 5.93 -15.65 12.42
CA ASP A 571 6.72 -15.03 11.35
C ASP A 571 7.13 -16.07 10.29
N VAL A 572 6.37 -16.09 9.20
CA VAL A 572 6.62 -16.96 8.03
C VAL A 572 6.79 -16.14 6.74
N LYS A 573 7.18 -14.86 6.87
CA LYS A 573 7.22 -13.91 5.75
C LYS A 573 8.34 -14.23 4.73
N GLU A 574 7.98 -14.16 3.45
CA GLU A 574 8.93 -14.18 2.33
C GLU A 574 9.40 -12.74 2.01
N LEU A 575 10.21 -12.57 0.96
CA LEU A 575 10.73 -11.28 0.51
C LEU A 575 9.81 -10.61 -0.53
N ILE A 576 10.15 -9.35 -0.82
CA ILE A 576 9.58 -8.53 -1.88
C ILE A 576 10.63 -8.31 -2.99
N PRO A 577 10.21 -7.99 -4.23
CA PRO A 577 11.12 -7.77 -5.37
C PRO A 577 12.26 -6.77 -5.11
N GLU A 578 12.01 -5.75 -4.28
CA GLU A 578 12.97 -4.69 -3.94
C GLU A 578 14.28 -5.23 -3.37
N PHE A 579 14.27 -6.43 -2.77
CA PHE A 579 15.50 -7.09 -2.27
C PHE A 579 16.44 -7.56 -3.38
N TYR A 580 15.99 -7.55 -4.64
CA TYR A 580 16.70 -8.04 -5.82
C TYR A 580 16.89 -6.97 -6.90
N ASP A 581 16.56 -5.71 -6.58
CA ASP A 581 16.85 -4.56 -7.45
C ASP A 581 17.89 -3.61 -6.78
N PRO A 582 19.16 -3.63 -7.24
CA PRO A 582 20.22 -2.71 -6.80
C PRO A 582 19.89 -1.22 -6.91
N ASP A 583 18.89 -0.84 -7.69
CA ASP A 583 18.48 0.53 -7.89
C ASP A 583 17.40 1.00 -6.90
N CYS A 584 16.81 0.07 -6.13
CA CYS A 584 15.81 0.34 -5.11
C CYS A 584 16.38 0.38 -3.67
N PHE A 585 17.66 0.68 -3.47
CA PHE A 585 18.29 0.67 -2.13
C PHE A 585 17.74 1.67 -1.10
N ASP A 586 16.87 2.60 -1.51
CA ASP A 586 16.33 3.66 -0.65
C ASP A 586 15.49 3.12 0.52
N PHE A 587 14.83 1.95 0.40
CA PHE A 587 14.04 1.37 1.51
C PHE A 587 14.88 0.89 2.69
N LEU A 588 16.20 0.75 2.50
CA LEU A 588 17.14 0.39 3.56
C LEU A 588 17.71 1.62 4.28
N ILE A 589 17.49 2.83 3.76
CA ILE A 589 18.10 4.08 4.24
C ILE A 589 17.03 5.02 4.77
N ASN A 590 17.20 5.51 6.00
CA ASN A 590 16.34 6.51 6.62
C ASN A 590 16.64 7.93 6.10
N SER A 591 16.49 8.14 4.80
CA SER A 591 16.77 9.42 4.13
C SER A 591 15.83 10.55 4.56
N MET A 592 14.66 10.21 5.10
CA MET A 592 13.64 11.14 5.57
C MET A 592 13.87 11.61 7.02
N GLY A 593 14.85 11.05 7.73
CA GLY A 593 15.12 11.39 9.13
C GLY A 593 13.97 11.01 10.07
N LEU A 594 13.31 9.88 9.81
CA LEU A 594 12.21 9.36 10.62
C LEU A 594 12.67 9.09 12.05
N GLN A 595 11.80 9.38 13.01
CA GLN A 595 12.02 9.12 14.42
C GLN A 595 11.42 7.74 14.77
N LEU A 596 12.23 6.70 14.62
CA LEU A 596 11.82 5.29 14.75
C LEU A 596 12.04 4.70 16.17
N GLY A 597 12.47 5.53 17.12
CA GLY A 597 12.72 5.13 18.50
C GLY A 597 14.04 4.39 18.72
N THR A 598 14.12 3.65 19.82
CA THR A 598 15.32 3.02 20.35
C THR A 598 15.00 1.59 20.77
N LEU A 599 15.85 0.64 20.37
CA LEU A 599 15.77 -0.76 20.78
C LEU A 599 15.92 -0.92 22.29
N GLN A 600 15.56 -2.08 22.84
CA GLN A 600 15.79 -2.40 24.25
C GLN A 600 17.27 -2.32 24.65
N THR A 601 18.18 -2.57 23.70
CA THR A 601 19.63 -2.44 23.86
C THR A 601 20.11 -0.99 23.98
N GLY A 602 19.23 0.00 23.77
CA GLY A 602 19.59 1.42 23.77
C GLY A 602 20.05 1.95 22.41
N GLN A 603 20.17 1.10 21.40
CA GLN A 603 20.54 1.52 20.04
C GLN A 603 19.37 2.18 19.32
N ARG A 604 19.59 3.35 18.72
CA ARG A 604 18.58 4.07 17.94
C ARG A 604 18.29 3.35 16.62
N VAL A 605 17.01 3.18 16.29
CA VAL A 605 16.61 2.62 14.99
C VAL A 605 16.77 3.71 13.91
N ASN A 606 17.59 3.42 12.89
CA ASN A 606 17.87 4.34 11.79
C ASN A 606 17.92 3.60 10.44
N ASP A 607 19.05 3.60 9.74
CA ASP A 607 19.28 2.76 8.55
C ASP A 607 19.21 1.28 8.95
N VAL A 608 18.84 0.41 8.00
CA VAL A 608 18.82 -1.03 8.24
C VAL A 608 20.25 -1.53 8.37
N LEU A 609 20.54 -2.26 9.45
CA LEU A 609 21.82 -2.93 9.65
C LEU A 609 21.95 -4.07 8.63
N LEU A 610 23.05 -4.02 7.87
CA LEU A 610 23.34 -4.95 6.79
C LEU A 610 24.37 -6.00 7.25
N PRO A 611 24.42 -7.16 6.57
CA PRO A 611 25.48 -8.14 6.77
C PRO A 611 26.88 -7.55 6.63
N SER A 612 27.87 -8.13 7.30
CA SER A 612 29.27 -7.66 7.24
C SER A 612 29.86 -7.70 5.82
N TRP A 613 29.46 -8.69 5.02
CA TRP A 613 29.85 -8.82 3.61
C TRP A 613 29.26 -7.73 2.70
N ALA A 614 28.31 -6.94 3.17
CA ALA A 614 27.66 -5.89 2.40
C ALA A 614 28.26 -4.50 2.67
N LYS A 615 29.11 -4.03 1.74
CA LYS A 615 29.77 -2.69 1.82
C LYS A 615 28.81 -1.50 1.78
N SER A 616 27.58 -1.69 1.29
CA SER A 616 26.50 -0.67 1.27
C SER A 616 25.15 -1.31 0.95
N ALA A 617 24.05 -0.58 1.14
CA ALA A 617 22.70 -1.02 0.76
C ALA A 617 22.61 -1.44 -0.73
N LYS A 618 23.28 -0.70 -1.63
CA LYS A 618 23.34 -1.06 -3.04
C LYS A 618 24.18 -2.33 -3.28
N SER A 619 25.27 -2.51 -2.55
CA SER A 619 26.11 -3.72 -2.63
C SER A 619 25.34 -4.95 -2.13
N PHE A 620 24.60 -4.82 -1.04
CA PHE A 620 23.73 -5.87 -0.51
C PHE A 620 22.74 -6.37 -1.57
N LEU A 621 22.00 -5.45 -2.20
CA LEU A 621 21.03 -5.79 -3.23
C LEU A 621 21.66 -6.36 -4.50
N ARG A 622 22.89 -5.95 -4.86
CA ARG A 622 23.64 -6.59 -5.96
C ARG A 622 23.98 -8.04 -5.65
N GLN A 623 24.42 -8.34 -4.43
CA GLN A 623 24.73 -9.71 -4.04
C GLN A 623 23.46 -10.57 -3.95
N ASN A 624 22.35 -10.04 -3.44
CA ASN A 624 21.07 -10.74 -3.50
C ASN A 624 20.65 -11.04 -4.94
N ARG A 625 20.77 -10.06 -5.85
CA ARG A 625 20.47 -10.28 -7.26
C ARG A 625 21.39 -11.33 -7.87
N ALA A 626 22.70 -11.26 -7.63
CA ALA A 626 23.64 -12.26 -8.10
C ALA A 626 23.34 -13.67 -7.54
N ALA A 627 22.92 -13.77 -6.27
CA ALA A 627 22.48 -15.02 -5.67
C ALA A 627 21.22 -15.58 -6.36
N LEU A 628 20.22 -14.72 -6.64
CA LEU A 628 18.99 -15.11 -7.33
C LEU A 628 19.28 -15.59 -8.76
N GLU A 629 20.22 -14.97 -9.46
CA GLU A 629 20.60 -15.35 -10.84
C GLU A 629 21.71 -16.42 -10.89
N SER A 630 22.11 -17.00 -9.76
CA SER A 630 23.12 -18.05 -9.73
C SER A 630 22.58 -19.37 -10.31
N ASP A 631 23.47 -20.18 -10.89
CA ASP A 631 23.14 -21.52 -11.42
C ASP A 631 22.45 -22.40 -10.36
N TYR A 632 22.89 -22.30 -9.10
CA TYR A 632 22.28 -23.02 -7.99
C TYR A 632 20.83 -22.58 -7.80
N CYS A 633 20.56 -21.27 -7.75
CA CYS A 633 19.20 -20.78 -7.59
C CYS A 633 18.33 -21.15 -8.80
N THR A 634 18.79 -20.93 -10.04
CA THR A 634 18.06 -21.28 -11.27
C THR A 634 17.60 -22.75 -11.27
N LYS A 635 18.47 -23.68 -10.86
CA LYS A 635 18.15 -25.11 -10.79
C LYS A 635 17.11 -25.46 -9.70
N HIS A 636 17.04 -24.68 -8.62
CA HIS A 636 16.19 -24.99 -7.45
C HIS A 636 14.92 -24.13 -7.37
N LEU A 637 14.89 -22.99 -8.05
CA LEU A 637 13.78 -22.03 -8.07
C LEU A 637 12.41 -22.64 -8.45
N PRO A 638 12.31 -23.61 -9.39
CA PRO A 638 11.03 -24.23 -9.70
C PRO A 638 10.33 -24.87 -8.49
N LYS A 639 11.10 -25.38 -7.51
CA LYS A 639 10.52 -25.97 -6.29
C LYS A 639 9.82 -24.92 -5.43
N TRP A 640 10.40 -23.73 -5.33
CA TRP A 640 9.77 -22.62 -4.61
C TRP A 640 8.55 -22.09 -5.38
N ILE A 641 8.65 -22.03 -6.72
CA ILE A 641 7.51 -21.68 -7.57
C ILE A 641 6.34 -22.63 -7.32
N ASP A 642 6.59 -23.94 -7.15
CA ASP A 642 5.54 -24.92 -6.83
C ASP A 642 4.88 -24.68 -5.47
N LEU A 643 5.62 -24.18 -4.48
CA LEU A 643 5.08 -23.82 -3.16
C LEU A 643 4.17 -22.59 -3.24
N ILE A 644 4.48 -21.62 -4.09
CA ILE A 644 3.80 -20.32 -4.09
C ILE A 644 2.72 -20.23 -5.17
N PHE A 645 2.99 -20.72 -6.38
CA PHE A 645 2.14 -20.58 -7.57
C PHE A 645 1.70 -21.91 -8.17
N GLY A 646 2.46 -22.99 -7.93
CA GLY A 646 2.24 -24.29 -8.57
C GLY A 646 1.43 -25.28 -7.74
N VAL A 647 1.69 -26.58 -7.97
CA VAL A 647 0.82 -27.69 -7.52
C VAL A 647 0.85 -27.94 -6.02
N THR A 648 1.85 -27.43 -5.31
CA THR A 648 1.97 -27.54 -3.85
C THR A 648 1.57 -26.28 -3.10
N SER A 649 0.94 -25.31 -3.78
CA SER A 649 0.41 -24.11 -3.15
C SER A 649 -0.90 -24.35 -2.39
N ARG A 650 -1.68 -25.37 -2.82
CA ARG A 650 -3.03 -25.63 -2.33
C ARG A 650 -3.32 -27.12 -2.10
N GLY A 651 -4.40 -27.40 -1.37
CA GLY A 651 -4.98 -28.74 -1.25
C GLY A 651 -4.04 -29.79 -0.61
N PRO A 652 -4.20 -31.09 -0.98
CA PRO A 652 -3.37 -32.16 -0.45
C PRO A 652 -1.87 -32.00 -0.75
N GLY A 653 -1.52 -31.41 -1.90
CA GLY A 653 -0.14 -31.10 -2.28
C GLY A 653 0.51 -30.13 -1.30
N ALA A 654 -0.19 -29.06 -0.92
CA ALA A 654 0.28 -28.13 0.11
C ALA A 654 0.50 -28.81 1.46
N LYS A 655 -0.43 -29.67 1.89
CA LYS A 655 -0.26 -30.42 3.13
C LYS A 655 0.99 -31.31 3.10
N ALA A 656 1.20 -32.04 2.00
CA ALA A 656 2.37 -32.92 1.83
C ALA A 656 3.68 -32.12 1.82
N ALA A 657 3.67 -30.94 1.20
CA ALA A 657 4.80 -30.02 1.14
C ALA A 657 4.97 -29.13 2.39
N LYS A 658 4.26 -29.43 3.50
CA LYS A 658 4.31 -28.64 4.74
C LYS A 658 3.91 -27.17 4.54
N ASN A 659 3.02 -26.86 3.61
CA ASN A 659 2.73 -25.53 3.07
C ASN A 659 1.25 -25.09 3.23
N LEU A 660 0.57 -25.54 4.30
CA LEU A 660 -0.87 -25.34 4.47
C LEU A 660 -1.18 -24.12 5.37
N PHE A 661 -1.76 -23.07 4.78
CA PHE A 661 -2.16 -21.83 5.45
C PHE A 661 -3.60 -21.86 5.96
N HIS A 662 -4.00 -20.81 6.66
CA HIS A 662 -5.37 -20.61 7.11
C HIS A 662 -6.37 -20.70 5.95
N PRO A 663 -7.56 -21.33 6.12
CA PRO A 663 -8.51 -21.57 5.03
C PRO A 663 -8.94 -20.31 4.27
N MET A 664 -9.09 -19.18 4.96
CA MET A 664 -9.47 -17.91 4.35
C MET A 664 -8.43 -17.38 3.36
N SER A 665 -7.15 -17.73 3.51
CA SER A 665 -6.10 -17.34 2.56
C SER A 665 -6.27 -17.97 1.17
N TYR A 666 -7.14 -18.98 1.03
CA TYR A 666 -7.44 -19.65 -0.22
C TYR A 666 -8.77 -19.22 -0.87
N MET A 667 -9.56 -18.38 -0.18
CA MET A 667 -10.90 -18.02 -0.62
C MET A 667 -10.87 -17.14 -1.87
N GLY A 668 -11.80 -17.35 -2.80
CA GLY A 668 -11.96 -16.55 -4.02
C GLY A 668 -13.28 -15.82 -4.16
N PRO A 669 -13.45 -15.13 -5.30
CA PRO A 669 -14.66 -14.33 -5.55
C PRO A 669 -15.93 -15.17 -5.43
N GLU A 670 -15.94 -16.38 -5.99
CA GLU A 670 -17.10 -17.27 -5.98
C GLU A 670 -17.42 -17.75 -4.56
N GLU A 671 -16.41 -18.15 -3.78
CA GLU A 671 -16.63 -18.58 -2.40
C GLU A 671 -17.09 -17.43 -1.49
N VAL A 672 -16.55 -16.22 -1.68
CA VAL A 672 -17.02 -15.02 -0.95
C VAL A 672 -18.47 -14.71 -1.33
N GLU A 673 -18.81 -14.72 -2.61
CA GLU A 673 -20.17 -14.43 -3.08
C GLU A 673 -21.20 -15.47 -2.59
N ALA A 674 -20.78 -16.74 -2.44
CA ALA A 674 -21.61 -17.81 -1.89
C ALA A 674 -21.98 -17.62 -0.41
N ILE A 675 -21.22 -16.81 0.35
CA ILE A 675 -21.57 -16.49 1.73
C ILE A 675 -22.86 -15.65 1.74
N GLN A 676 -23.91 -16.11 2.42
CA GLN A 676 -25.21 -15.45 2.38
C GLN A 676 -25.25 -14.13 3.16
N SER A 677 -24.57 -14.07 4.32
CA SER A 677 -24.61 -12.90 5.19
C SER A 677 -23.64 -11.80 4.69
N PRO A 678 -24.09 -10.54 4.58
CA PRO A 678 -23.20 -9.42 4.25
C PRO A 678 -22.03 -9.26 5.23
N GLU A 679 -22.28 -9.51 6.52
CA GLU A 679 -21.26 -9.46 7.57
C GLU A 679 -20.21 -10.56 7.39
N GLY A 680 -20.64 -11.78 7.04
CA GLY A 680 -19.75 -12.90 6.78
C GLY A 680 -18.86 -12.64 5.56
N ARG A 681 -19.41 -12.04 4.49
CA ARG A 681 -18.63 -11.60 3.32
C ARG A 681 -17.58 -10.57 3.71
N LEU A 682 -17.98 -9.54 4.45
CA LEU A 682 -17.08 -8.49 4.90
C LEU A 682 -15.96 -9.05 5.78
N HIS A 683 -16.31 -9.93 6.72
CA HIS A 683 -15.32 -10.58 7.59
C HIS A 683 -14.32 -11.42 6.79
N ALA A 684 -14.80 -12.24 5.85
CA ALA A 684 -13.93 -13.04 4.99
C ALA A 684 -13.02 -12.18 4.10
N GLU A 685 -13.55 -11.09 3.53
CA GLU A 685 -12.80 -10.12 2.73
C GLU A 685 -11.72 -9.41 3.55
N LEU A 686 -12.05 -8.94 4.76
CA LEU A 686 -11.08 -8.32 5.68
C LEU A 686 -9.99 -9.30 6.11
N GLN A 687 -10.37 -10.51 6.56
CA GLN A 687 -9.40 -11.50 7.00
C GLN A 687 -8.41 -11.85 5.88
N SER A 688 -8.92 -12.04 4.66
CA SER A 688 -8.08 -12.39 3.51
C SER A 688 -7.15 -11.24 3.13
N THR A 689 -7.68 -10.02 3.05
CA THR A 689 -6.90 -8.86 2.60
C THR A 689 -5.90 -8.36 3.64
N GLU A 690 -6.17 -8.54 4.93
CA GLU A 690 -5.25 -8.15 6.02
C GLU A 690 -4.21 -9.23 6.34
N PHE A 691 -4.61 -10.51 6.33
CA PHE A 691 -3.75 -11.62 6.81
C PHE A 691 -3.17 -12.48 5.69
N GLY A 692 -3.41 -12.12 4.43
CA GLY A 692 -2.70 -12.64 3.27
C GLY A 692 -3.50 -13.63 2.43
N ILE A 693 -3.21 -13.58 1.13
CA ILE A 693 -3.89 -14.32 0.07
C ILE A 693 -2.87 -15.18 -0.67
N VAL A 694 -3.15 -16.48 -0.74
CA VAL A 694 -2.36 -17.41 -1.55
C VAL A 694 -2.63 -17.09 -3.03
N PRO A 695 -1.58 -16.88 -3.86
CA PRO A 695 -1.72 -16.64 -5.27
C PRO A 695 -2.65 -17.64 -5.93
N TRP A 696 -3.47 -17.15 -6.87
CA TRP A 696 -4.36 -18.02 -7.62
C TRP A 696 -3.54 -18.86 -8.60
N GLY A 697 -3.41 -20.14 -8.27
CA GLY A 697 -2.89 -21.18 -9.14
C GLY A 697 -3.81 -22.38 -9.07
N GLU A 698 -4.98 -22.32 -9.71
CA GLU A 698 -5.65 -23.57 -10.04
C GLU A 698 -5.07 -24.07 -11.36
N SER A 699 -4.58 -25.31 -11.34
CA SER A 699 -4.24 -26.05 -12.55
C SER A 699 -5.41 -26.12 -13.54
N ASP A 700 -6.65 -25.89 -13.07
CA ASP A 700 -7.89 -25.91 -13.86
C ASP A 700 -8.56 -24.55 -14.09
N SER A 701 -8.28 -23.45 -13.36
CA SER A 701 -9.01 -22.18 -13.59
C SER A 701 -8.44 -21.28 -14.67
N LEU A 702 -7.15 -21.42 -14.99
CA LEU A 702 -6.62 -20.93 -16.27
C LEU A 702 -7.32 -21.63 -17.46
N LEU A 703 -7.98 -22.78 -17.24
CA LEU A 703 -8.78 -23.51 -18.22
C LEU A 703 -10.30 -23.24 -18.12
N THR A 704 -10.81 -22.61 -17.04
CA THR A 704 -12.24 -22.24 -16.92
C THR A 704 -12.55 -20.79 -17.23
N ARG A 705 -11.56 -19.89 -17.38
CA ARG A 705 -11.82 -18.53 -17.88
C ARG A 705 -12.38 -18.48 -19.29
N ASP A 706 -12.21 -19.54 -20.09
CA ASP A 706 -12.90 -19.70 -21.37
C ASP A 706 -14.38 -20.11 -21.21
N ARG A 707 -14.81 -20.72 -20.10
CA ARG A 707 -16.22 -21.12 -19.90
C ARG A 707 -17.17 -19.94 -19.69
N LEU A 708 -16.68 -18.81 -19.18
CA LEU A 708 -17.46 -17.56 -19.12
C LEU A 708 -17.67 -16.93 -20.51
N ARG A 709 -16.87 -17.31 -21.52
CA ARG A 709 -17.05 -16.86 -22.89
C ARG A 709 -18.28 -17.53 -23.55
N ASP A 710 -18.54 -18.78 -23.18
CA ASP A 710 -19.65 -19.58 -23.71
C ASP A 710 -20.98 -19.33 -22.98
N SER A 711 -20.95 -19.02 -21.67
CA SER A 711 -22.18 -18.81 -20.88
C SER A 711 -22.93 -17.50 -21.19
N TYR A 712 -22.29 -16.54 -21.88
CA TYR A 712 -22.89 -15.27 -22.28
C TYR A 712 -23.17 -15.13 -23.79
N GLY A 713 -23.14 -16.22 -24.55
CA GLY A 713 -23.66 -16.25 -25.94
C GLY A 713 -22.90 -15.36 -26.93
N LEU A 714 -21.58 -15.28 -26.82
CA LEU A 714 -20.72 -14.52 -27.76
C LEU A 714 -19.97 -15.49 -28.68
N GLU A 715 -20.68 -16.04 -29.68
CA GLU A 715 -20.08 -16.91 -30.71
C GLU A 715 -19.06 -16.17 -31.59
N GLY A 716 -17.95 -16.86 -31.84
CA GLY A 716 -16.92 -16.54 -32.81
C GLY A 716 -15.95 -17.73 -32.90
N THR A 717 -16.19 -18.57 -33.90
CA THR A 717 -15.51 -19.83 -34.23
C THR A 717 -13.99 -19.79 -34.15
N LEU A 718 -13.37 -20.79 -33.50
CA LEU A 718 -12.09 -21.41 -33.87
C LEU A 718 -11.92 -22.76 -33.13
N SER A 719 -11.27 -23.72 -33.81
CA SER A 719 -11.46 -25.17 -33.70
C SER A 719 -10.61 -25.91 -32.65
N ALA A 720 -11.18 -27.03 -32.23
CA ALA A 720 -10.64 -28.16 -31.46
C ALA A 720 -9.12 -28.46 -31.59
N SER A 721 -8.43 -28.46 -30.44
CA SER A 721 -7.38 -29.44 -30.12
C SER A 721 -7.27 -29.63 -28.60
N SER A 722 -8.19 -30.41 -28.03
CA SER A 722 -8.24 -30.72 -26.59
C SER A 722 -7.91 -32.19 -26.35
N ALA A 723 -6.63 -32.56 -26.43
CA ALA A 723 -6.15 -33.86 -26.00
C ALA A 723 -4.64 -33.82 -25.72
N ASN A 724 -4.22 -33.17 -24.62
CA ASN A 724 -2.93 -33.42 -23.93
C ASN A 724 -2.82 -32.68 -22.57
N THR A 725 -3.89 -32.70 -21.78
CA THR A 725 -4.13 -31.78 -20.65
C THR A 725 -3.65 -32.31 -19.28
N ALA A 726 -2.57 -33.08 -19.19
CA ALA A 726 -2.07 -33.61 -17.91
C ALA A 726 -0.56 -33.41 -17.65
N ARG A 727 0.15 -32.64 -18.48
CA ARG A 727 1.63 -32.55 -18.44
C ARG A 727 2.23 -31.22 -17.97
N ILE A 728 1.43 -30.18 -17.74
CA ILE A 728 1.98 -28.81 -17.67
C ILE A 728 2.57 -28.46 -16.29
N PHE A 729 2.22 -29.20 -15.23
CA PHE A 729 2.86 -29.08 -13.91
C PHE A 729 3.48 -30.38 -13.38
N SER A 730 3.45 -31.47 -14.15
CA SER A 730 4.16 -32.72 -13.83
C SER A 730 5.52 -32.83 -14.52
N GLY A 731 5.84 -31.93 -15.46
CA GLY A 731 7.11 -31.86 -16.18
C GLY A 731 8.25 -31.17 -15.42
N ILE A 732 7.97 -30.54 -14.27
CA ILE A 732 8.97 -29.93 -13.39
C ILE A 732 9.44 -30.97 -12.34
N SER A 733 9.70 -32.20 -12.76
CA SER A 733 10.45 -33.15 -11.92
C SER A 733 11.95 -32.91 -12.14
N ALA A 734 12.71 -32.89 -11.04
CA ALA A 734 14.17 -32.82 -11.02
C ALA A 734 14.86 -33.92 -11.89
N ASP A 735 14.12 -34.96 -12.28
CA ASP A 735 14.63 -36.06 -13.11
C ASP A 735 14.87 -35.68 -14.58
N THR A 736 14.30 -34.58 -15.07
CA THR A 736 14.49 -34.16 -16.48
C THR A 736 15.87 -33.54 -16.74
N PHE A 737 16.60 -33.16 -15.69
CA PHE A 737 17.96 -32.62 -15.80
C PHE A 737 19.06 -33.69 -15.87
N VAL A 738 18.74 -34.98 -15.63
CA VAL A 738 19.75 -36.06 -15.58
C VAL A 738 19.79 -36.90 -16.87
N GLN A 739 18.83 -36.74 -17.80
CA GLN A 739 18.78 -37.55 -19.03
C GLN A 739 19.37 -36.91 -20.30
N ASN A 740 19.81 -35.64 -20.27
CA ASN A 740 20.40 -35.00 -21.46
C ASN A 740 21.93 -35.11 -21.59
N GLU A 741 22.61 -35.87 -20.71
CA GLU A 741 24.06 -36.12 -20.83
C GLU A 741 24.44 -37.44 -21.53
N LYS A 742 23.49 -38.23 -22.03
CA LYS A 742 23.80 -39.54 -22.64
C LYS A 742 23.09 -39.85 -23.95
N THR A 743 23.13 -38.93 -24.90
CA THR A 743 22.87 -39.25 -26.32
C THR A 743 23.56 -38.25 -27.25
N ASN A 744 24.89 -38.16 -27.16
CA ASN A 744 25.72 -37.63 -28.23
C ASN A 744 26.95 -38.51 -28.40
N PHE A 745 26.78 -39.65 -29.06
CA PHE A 745 27.91 -40.32 -29.73
C PHE A 745 27.38 -41.22 -30.86
N VAL A 746 27.94 -40.98 -32.07
CA VAL A 746 27.95 -41.84 -33.27
C VAL A 746 26.74 -41.72 -34.23
N ARG A 747 26.86 -40.86 -35.25
CA ARG A 747 27.10 -41.29 -36.65
C ARG A 747 27.26 -40.13 -37.66
N ASN A 748 28.52 -39.99 -38.10
CA ASN A 748 29.01 -39.87 -39.47
C ASN A 748 28.52 -38.74 -40.40
N TYR A 749 29.46 -37.83 -40.64
CA TYR A 749 29.75 -37.30 -41.97
C TYR A 749 29.95 -38.42 -43.00
N SER A 750 29.28 -38.34 -44.15
CA SER A 750 29.96 -38.45 -45.46
C SER A 750 29.11 -37.81 -46.56
N LEU A 751 29.81 -37.04 -47.40
CA LEU A 751 29.39 -36.49 -48.70
C LEU A 751 28.74 -37.55 -49.60
N GLY A 752 27.77 -37.12 -50.41
CA GLY A 752 27.12 -37.90 -51.47
C GLY A 752 25.70 -37.44 -51.69
#